data_AF-A0A511M953-F1
#
_entry.id   AF-A0A511M953-F1
#
_cell.length_a   1.000
_cell.length_b   1.000
_cell.length_c   1.000
_cell.angle_alpha   90.00
_cell.angle_beta   90.00
_cell.angle_gamma   90.00
#
_symmetry.space_group_name_H-M   'P 1'
#
loop_
_entity.id
_entity.type
_entity.pdbx_description
1 polymer ?
#
loop_
_entity_poly.entity_id
_entity_poly.type
_entity_poly.pdbx_seq_one_letter_code
_entity_poly.pdbx_strand_id
1 'polypeptide(L)'
;MSTGVAPEDSQDARQKIPATFTDNPERAREILAERVAAMAPNMVLASTYVPPDGAVAAYLLHRLLSRGDNTGVAWHSVFVNSGVEALGTVVKYLRNRHNRAGSAGSCRILVLDPTGTARYVFGHAVPGLPELVADGMAIVGTVDEFLHRIDPGWSAYVVVVDGLVLDGLAPVHSAIEVARARGAAVAWGLLGDATALETLRGSVAAADLVFLGEVAVDNEMPCGTVSFTRDMFALWNNTMDSIAHVSTFGGNGLAMHMMCETLTRWRPTDRHERAAIHRMRHNRFTRSARLRMHSNTWQTRSIDLAAINMTFDRAEGVTYRHGTRTYTDLASGTGPAFRGHNVQSPEVIRAAGSSGDETSRLEAVLARLTGLPIMLPAVSGQSAVDNAILAALCCKPGRATVLTCRGNYSGKGPMSLALSRTSSFFRDRDEHAFSPYPVEVIEVDLADIDGLRQALRRNDIALVWLELVQGYDCVEIPREVLDEIEHRRATAGFLVGVDEVFTGYWRCDLDNFLTCTGRGFRPDLVALSKALSDGLVPIGAVLTSAEVFAQMASAAPDMAHWLRNHYRNDMAAGLARAALEAAERDRHGAADIAAAMEAMLRRAARSPLFAGYRRVGLLGRLVLSPRAIGARPRPSVQNYAEAVVARLIGKRCGAITLQMRFAPSTAGDGAPELIAAMAEVGAFLERLPRWTVDRTTLGSLLGTAGREIAAAVLRVRETYGDRKDRTLD
;
A
#
# COMPACT_ATOMS: atom_id res chain seq x y z
N MET A 1 32.80 31.65 17.46
CA MET A 1 32.41 33.06 17.48
C MET A 1 31.56 33.32 16.25
N SER A 2 30.41 33.97 16.45
CA SER A 2 29.44 34.35 15.43
C SER A 2 30.00 35.39 14.46
N THR A 3 29.73 35.22 13.17
CA THR A 3 29.23 36.21 12.18
C THR A 3 28.79 35.37 10.95
N GLY A 4 27.60 35.48 10.35
CA GLY A 4 26.66 36.58 10.27
C GLY A 4 26.64 37.12 8.85
N VAL A 5 25.95 36.45 7.93
CA VAL A 5 25.32 37.06 6.74
C VAL A 5 24.05 36.26 6.44
N ALA A 6 22.90 36.83 6.81
CA ALA A 6 21.61 36.43 6.26
C ALA A 6 21.45 37.12 4.89
N PRO A 7 20.90 36.45 3.87
CA PRO A 7 20.27 37.15 2.77
C PRO A 7 18.85 37.52 3.19
N GLU A 8 18.65 38.80 3.50
CA GLU A 8 17.34 39.44 3.34
C GLU A 8 16.96 39.39 1.84
N ASP A 9 15.65 39.21 1.57
CA ASP A 9 15.00 39.12 0.24
C ASP A 9 14.76 37.74 -0.39
N SER A 10 14.44 36.71 0.40
CA SER A 10 13.72 35.51 -0.12
C SER A 10 12.56 35.02 0.77
N GLN A 11 12.05 35.88 1.67
CA GLN A 11 10.97 35.49 2.58
C GLN A 11 9.60 35.35 1.91
N ASP A 12 9.43 35.76 0.65
CA ASP A 12 8.10 35.89 0.02
C ASP A 12 7.64 34.73 -0.88
N ALA A 13 8.36 33.60 -0.92
CA ALA A 13 7.92 32.42 -1.68
C ALA A 13 8.22 31.06 -1.03
N ARG A 14 8.49 31.01 0.28
CA ARG A 14 8.31 29.74 1.01
C ARG A 14 6.81 29.55 1.15
N GLN A 15 6.18 29.00 0.10
CA GLN A 15 4.83 28.44 0.18
C GLN A 15 4.79 27.66 1.50
N LYS A 16 4.01 28.16 2.48
CA LYS A 16 3.70 27.38 3.68
C LYS A 16 3.00 26.14 3.16
N ILE A 17 3.73 25.05 3.00
CA ILE A 17 3.14 23.76 2.66
C ILE A 17 2.17 23.48 3.80
N PRO A 18 0.85 23.42 3.53
CA PRO A 18 -0.12 23.18 4.58
C PRO A 18 0.23 21.90 5.33
N ALA A 19 0.05 21.89 6.64
CA ALA A 19 0.13 20.65 7.40
C ALA A 19 -0.81 19.63 6.75
N THR A 20 -0.27 18.47 6.39
CA THR A 20 -1.01 17.45 5.64
C THR A 20 -2.06 16.76 6.52
N PHE A 21 -1.86 16.81 7.83
CA PHE A 21 -2.82 16.31 8.82
C PHE A 21 -3.18 17.38 9.84
N THR A 22 -4.37 17.24 10.42
CA THR A 22 -4.83 18.08 11.54
C THR A 22 -3.94 17.86 12.76
N ASP A 23 -3.53 18.93 13.44
CA ASP A 23 -2.61 18.88 14.59
C ASP A 23 -3.16 18.05 15.78
N ASN A 24 -4.48 17.89 15.88
CA ASN A 24 -5.14 17.14 16.95
C ASN A 24 -6.37 16.37 16.42
N PRO A 25 -6.20 15.15 15.89
CA PRO A 25 -7.27 14.38 15.25
C PRO A 25 -8.17 13.68 16.30
N GLU A 26 -8.95 14.47 17.04
CA GLU A 26 -9.78 13.99 18.16
C GLU A 26 -10.80 12.93 17.72
N ARG A 27 -11.47 13.14 16.58
CA ARG A 27 -12.46 12.19 16.07
C ARG A 27 -11.81 10.87 15.65
N ALA A 28 -10.66 10.90 14.99
CA ALA A 28 -9.94 9.67 14.65
C ALA A 28 -9.57 8.86 15.90
N ARG A 29 -9.10 9.52 16.97
CA ARG A 29 -8.76 8.85 18.23
C ARG A 29 -9.96 8.25 18.92
N GLU A 30 -11.07 8.97 19.04
CA GLU A 30 -12.26 8.44 19.71
C GLU A 30 -12.84 7.25 18.95
N ILE A 31 -12.98 7.35 17.62
CA ILE A 31 -13.44 6.22 16.80
C ILE A 31 -12.48 5.03 16.96
N LEU A 32 -11.17 5.23 16.93
CA LEU A 32 -10.21 4.14 17.10
C LEU A 32 -10.30 3.52 18.49
N ALA A 33 -10.42 4.32 19.55
CA ALA A 33 -10.53 3.87 20.93
C ALA A 33 -11.80 3.02 21.14
N GLU A 34 -12.94 3.45 20.59
CA GLU A 34 -14.19 2.69 20.59
C GLU A 34 -14.06 1.36 19.85
N ARG A 35 -13.44 1.38 18.66
CA ARG A 35 -13.21 0.18 17.86
C ARG A 35 -12.33 -0.83 18.58
N VAL A 36 -11.25 -0.37 19.20
CA VAL A 36 -10.34 -1.21 19.99
C VAL A 36 -11.04 -1.77 21.22
N ALA A 37 -11.81 -0.95 21.95
CA ALA A 37 -12.61 -1.42 23.09
C ALA A 37 -13.65 -2.48 22.69
N ALA A 38 -14.21 -2.36 21.48
CA ALA A 38 -15.14 -3.34 20.91
C ALA A 38 -14.43 -4.59 20.35
N MET A 39 -13.10 -4.65 20.35
CA MET A 39 -12.29 -5.65 19.66
C MET A 39 -12.62 -5.76 18.17
N ALA A 40 -13.03 -4.66 17.55
CA ALA A 40 -13.37 -4.63 16.14
C ALA A 40 -12.12 -4.89 15.28
N PRO A 41 -12.23 -5.65 14.17
CA PRO A 41 -11.09 -5.82 13.27
C PRO A 41 -10.63 -4.47 12.68
N ASN A 42 -9.35 -4.12 12.84
CA ASN A 42 -8.79 -2.82 12.45
C ASN A 42 -7.96 -2.84 11.18
N MET A 43 -6.73 -3.40 11.17
CA MET A 43 -5.97 -3.64 9.92
C MET A 43 -5.84 -5.16 9.69
N VAL A 44 -6.82 -5.74 9.00
CA VAL A 44 -6.81 -7.17 8.63
C VAL A 44 -6.28 -7.34 7.21
N LEU A 45 -5.69 -8.50 6.92
CA LEU A 45 -5.28 -8.89 5.57
C LEU A 45 -6.43 -8.72 4.56
N ALA A 46 -6.30 -7.74 3.66
CA ALA A 46 -7.32 -7.37 2.66
C ALA A 46 -7.63 -8.50 1.64
N SER A 47 -6.75 -9.50 1.51
CA SER A 47 -7.02 -10.70 0.71
C SER A 47 -7.87 -11.76 1.43
N THR A 48 -8.23 -11.53 2.69
CA THR A 48 -8.98 -12.48 3.52
C THR A 48 -10.23 -11.84 4.08
N TYR A 49 -10.20 -10.55 4.41
CA TYR A 49 -11.32 -9.83 5.01
C TYR A 49 -11.68 -8.58 4.22
N VAL A 50 -12.99 -8.38 4.06
CA VAL A 50 -13.56 -7.13 3.57
C VAL A 50 -14.39 -6.51 4.70
N PRO A 51 -13.97 -5.36 5.26
CA PRO A 51 -14.70 -4.66 6.29
C PRO A 51 -16.03 -4.18 5.73
N PRO A 52 -17.10 -4.23 6.53
CA PRO A 52 -18.39 -3.65 6.21
C PRO A 52 -18.30 -2.27 5.57
N ASP A 53 -17.50 -1.39 6.18
CA ASP A 53 -17.39 -0.01 5.75
C ASP A 53 -16.61 0.15 4.44
N GLY A 54 -15.78 -0.80 4.02
CA GLY A 54 -15.11 -0.73 2.71
C GLY A 54 -16.10 -0.84 1.55
N ALA A 55 -17.10 -1.72 1.66
CA ALA A 55 -18.17 -1.82 0.65
C ALA A 55 -19.10 -0.60 0.68
N VAL A 56 -19.39 -0.08 1.88
CA VAL A 56 -20.21 1.13 2.06
C VAL A 56 -19.51 2.35 1.48
N ALA A 57 -18.21 2.53 1.73
CA ALA A 57 -17.41 3.63 1.20
C ALA A 57 -17.38 3.61 -0.34
N ALA A 58 -17.14 2.44 -0.95
CA ALA A 58 -17.17 2.29 -2.41
C ALA A 58 -18.54 2.64 -2.99
N TYR A 59 -19.62 2.19 -2.34
CA TYR A 59 -20.98 2.55 -2.72
C TYR A 59 -21.21 4.06 -2.60
N LEU A 60 -20.87 4.69 -1.47
CA LEU A 60 -21.07 6.12 -1.24
C LEU A 60 -20.26 6.99 -2.23
N LEU A 61 -19.02 6.60 -2.56
CA LEU A 61 -18.22 7.25 -3.60
C LEU A 61 -18.93 7.17 -4.95
N HIS A 62 -19.40 5.98 -5.33
CA HIS A 62 -20.20 5.83 -6.55
C HIS A 62 -21.44 6.76 -6.53
N ARG A 63 -22.16 6.87 -5.41
CA ARG A 63 -23.33 7.76 -5.29
C ARG A 63 -22.96 9.25 -5.36
N LEU A 64 -21.84 9.65 -4.75
CA LEU A 64 -21.32 11.01 -4.81
C LEU A 64 -21.00 11.40 -6.27
N LEU A 65 -20.32 10.51 -7.00
CA LEU A 65 -19.82 10.80 -8.35
C LEU A 65 -20.85 10.61 -9.46
N SER A 66 -21.93 9.86 -9.21
CA SER A 66 -22.97 9.61 -10.23
C SER A 66 -23.98 10.76 -10.39
N ARG A 67 -23.89 11.84 -9.58
CA ARG A 67 -24.70 13.07 -9.73
C ARG A 67 -26.22 12.84 -9.82
N GLY A 68 -26.73 11.81 -9.14
CA GLY A 68 -28.16 11.46 -9.14
C GLY A 68 -28.57 10.49 -10.26
N ASP A 69 -27.66 10.10 -11.14
CA ASP A 69 -27.83 8.91 -11.96
C ASP A 69 -27.87 7.67 -11.06
N ASN A 70 -28.96 6.94 -11.17
CA ASN A 70 -29.24 5.74 -10.40
C ASN A 70 -29.26 4.49 -11.28
N THR A 71 -28.87 4.63 -12.56
CA THR A 71 -28.89 3.54 -13.53
C THR A 71 -27.53 2.85 -13.60
N GLY A 72 -27.48 1.58 -13.21
CA GLY A 72 -26.27 0.77 -13.29
C GLY A 72 -25.12 1.24 -12.39
N VAL A 73 -23.89 0.86 -12.77
CA VAL A 73 -22.67 1.16 -12.01
C VAL A 73 -21.71 1.96 -12.88
N ALA A 74 -21.67 3.26 -12.66
CA ALA A 74 -20.84 4.20 -13.42
C ALA A 74 -19.39 4.27 -12.90
N TRP A 75 -19.18 4.07 -11.59
CA TRP A 75 -17.91 4.34 -10.92
C TRP A 75 -17.44 3.14 -10.08
N HIS A 76 -16.14 2.88 -10.14
CA HIS A 76 -15.44 1.86 -9.34
C HIS A 76 -14.32 2.51 -8.56
N SER A 77 -14.19 2.23 -7.26
CA SER A 77 -13.22 2.89 -6.38
C SER A 77 -12.21 1.92 -5.79
N VAL A 78 -10.96 2.37 -5.68
CA VAL A 78 -9.87 1.72 -4.93
C VAL A 78 -9.37 2.65 -3.83
N PHE A 79 -8.83 2.07 -2.77
CA PHE A 79 -8.42 2.80 -1.56
C PHE A 79 -6.92 2.67 -1.32
N VAL A 80 -6.27 3.79 -1.02
CA VAL A 80 -4.81 3.95 -0.86
C VAL A 80 -4.48 4.66 0.46
N ASN A 81 -3.20 4.72 0.84
CA ASN A 81 -2.81 5.24 2.15
C ASN A 81 -2.71 6.78 2.23
N SER A 82 -2.71 7.51 1.12
CA SER A 82 -2.66 8.98 1.10
C SER A 82 -3.14 9.57 -0.23
N GLY A 83 -3.35 10.89 -0.26
CA GLY A 83 -3.60 11.65 -1.50
C GLY A 83 -2.46 11.55 -2.50
N VAL A 84 -1.21 11.52 -2.03
CA VAL A 84 -0.02 11.27 -2.86
C VAL A 84 -0.05 9.88 -3.50
N GLU A 85 -0.41 8.84 -2.74
CA GLU A 85 -0.57 7.51 -3.33
C GLU A 85 -1.74 7.44 -4.31
N ALA A 86 -2.77 8.27 -4.12
CA ALA A 86 -3.90 8.38 -5.04
C ALA A 86 -3.45 9.02 -6.36
N LEU A 87 -2.70 10.12 -6.29
CA LEU A 87 -2.10 10.79 -7.44
C LEU A 87 -1.14 9.85 -8.21
N GLY A 88 -0.26 9.14 -7.50
CA GLY A 88 0.60 8.11 -8.11
C GLY A 88 -0.21 6.99 -8.77
N THR A 89 -1.35 6.61 -8.17
CA THR A 89 -2.27 5.62 -8.75
C THR A 89 -2.94 6.09 -10.03
N VAL A 90 -3.34 7.36 -10.10
CA VAL A 90 -3.85 8.01 -11.31
C VAL A 90 -2.80 7.97 -12.43
N VAL A 91 -1.58 8.42 -12.17
CA VAL A 91 -0.52 8.45 -13.20
C VAL A 91 -0.20 7.06 -13.75
N LYS A 92 -0.06 6.05 -12.87
CA LYS A 92 0.12 4.65 -13.30
C LYS A 92 -1.03 4.19 -14.20
N TYR A 93 -2.26 4.56 -13.87
CA TYR A 93 -3.43 4.18 -14.65
C TYR A 93 -3.39 4.76 -16.06
N LEU A 94 -3.11 6.06 -16.15
CA LEU A 94 -3.03 6.79 -17.42
C LEU A 94 -1.95 6.21 -18.32
N ARG A 95 -0.75 5.94 -17.77
CA ARG A 95 0.34 5.25 -18.49
C ARG A 95 -0.09 3.86 -18.96
N ASN A 96 -0.73 3.09 -18.09
CA ASN A 96 -1.18 1.74 -18.44
C ASN A 96 -2.22 1.72 -19.56
N ARG A 97 -3.16 2.67 -19.54
CA ARG A 97 -4.13 2.83 -20.63
C ARG A 97 -3.43 3.14 -21.94
N HIS A 98 -2.52 4.12 -21.95
CA HIS A 98 -1.80 4.53 -23.16
C HIS A 98 -0.97 3.37 -23.74
N ASN A 99 -0.13 2.75 -22.91
CA ASN A 99 0.82 1.73 -23.37
C ASN A 99 0.09 0.49 -23.92
N ARG A 100 -1.05 0.12 -23.33
CA ARG A 100 -1.85 -1.03 -23.79
C ARG A 100 -2.74 -0.76 -24.99
N ALA A 101 -3.08 0.50 -25.23
CA ALA A 101 -3.77 0.88 -26.45
C ALA A 101 -2.88 0.72 -27.70
N GLY A 102 -1.57 0.46 -27.53
CA GLY A 102 -0.61 0.42 -28.64
C GLY A 102 -0.36 1.79 -29.26
N SER A 103 -0.65 2.86 -28.50
CA SER A 103 -0.44 4.24 -28.94
C SER A 103 1.04 4.50 -29.24
N ALA A 104 1.30 5.27 -30.29
CA ALA A 104 2.67 5.66 -30.65
C ALA A 104 3.27 6.60 -29.59
N GLY A 105 4.57 6.46 -29.33
CA GLY A 105 5.32 7.30 -28.39
C GLY A 105 5.06 6.99 -26.91
N SER A 106 5.78 7.68 -26.03
CA SER A 106 5.57 7.59 -24.58
C SER A 106 4.30 8.31 -24.15
N CYS A 107 3.68 7.82 -23.07
CA CYS A 107 2.55 8.50 -22.47
C CYS A 107 2.97 9.88 -21.95
N ARG A 108 2.33 10.94 -22.45
CA ARG A 108 2.54 12.32 -22.02
C ARG A 108 1.41 12.79 -21.11
N ILE A 109 1.71 13.34 -19.95
CA ILE A 109 0.71 13.79 -18.96
C ILE A 109 0.98 15.25 -18.56
N LEU A 110 -0.02 16.13 -18.74
CA LEU A 110 0.02 17.49 -18.23
C LEU A 110 -0.75 17.59 -16.91
N VAL A 111 -0.10 18.10 -15.87
CA VAL A 111 -0.65 18.20 -14.52
C VAL A 111 -0.78 19.66 -14.13
N LEU A 112 -2.00 20.10 -13.80
CA LEU A 112 -2.27 21.34 -13.07
C LEU A 112 -2.36 21.00 -11.58
N ASP A 113 -1.39 21.45 -10.80
CA ASP A 113 -1.35 21.24 -9.36
C ASP A 113 -0.86 22.49 -8.60
N PRO A 114 -1.78 23.38 -8.18
CA PRO A 114 -1.44 24.57 -7.40
C PRO A 114 -0.81 24.27 -6.03
N THR A 115 -1.03 23.07 -5.49
CA THR A 115 -0.43 22.66 -4.20
C THR A 115 1.07 22.40 -4.32
N GLY A 116 1.55 22.12 -5.53
CA GLY A 116 2.91 21.67 -5.78
C GLY A 116 3.23 20.28 -5.23
N THR A 117 2.23 19.46 -4.88
CA THR A 117 2.42 18.09 -4.39
C THR A 117 3.06 17.21 -5.47
N ALA A 118 2.55 17.27 -6.70
CA ALA A 118 2.98 16.44 -7.81
C ALA A 118 4.48 16.58 -8.10
N ARG A 119 5.03 17.81 -8.02
CA ARG A 119 6.47 18.03 -8.28
C ARG A 119 7.37 17.32 -7.28
N TYR A 120 6.94 17.17 -6.03
CA TYR A 120 7.72 16.44 -5.02
C TYR A 120 7.59 14.94 -5.22
N VAL A 121 6.36 14.45 -5.38
CA VAL A 121 6.03 13.03 -5.49
C VAL A 121 6.69 12.35 -6.69
N PHE A 122 6.75 13.03 -7.84
CA PHE A 122 7.35 12.49 -9.05
C PHE A 122 8.82 12.90 -9.23
N GLY A 123 9.42 13.58 -8.25
CA GLY A 123 10.83 13.94 -8.26
C GLY A 123 11.20 15.14 -9.15
N HIS A 124 10.23 15.91 -9.65
CA HIS A 124 10.51 17.14 -10.43
C HIS A 124 11.14 18.26 -9.60
N ALA A 125 11.07 18.18 -8.27
CA ALA A 125 11.82 19.04 -7.37
C ALA A 125 13.23 18.51 -7.02
N VAL A 126 13.65 17.35 -7.57
CA VAL A 126 15.03 16.85 -7.45
C VAL A 126 15.91 17.56 -8.49
N PRO A 127 17.04 18.18 -8.11
CA PRO A 127 17.90 18.91 -9.03
C PRO A 127 18.39 18.06 -10.21
N GLY A 128 18.04 18.48 -11.43
CA GLY A 128 18.51 17.86 -12.67
C GLY A 128 17.82 16.53 -13.04
N LEU A 129 16.87 16.03 -12.24
CA LEU A 129 16.24 14.74 -12.50
C LEU A 129 15.37 14.75 -13.77
N PRO A 130 14.48 15.73 -14.02
CA PRO A 130 13.65 15.76 -15.22
C PRO A 130 14.43 15.77 -16.54
N GLU A 131 15.67 16.28 -16.52
CA GLU A 131 16.57 16.28 -17.69
C GLU A 131 17.24 14.92 -17.91
N LEU A 132 17.38 14.11 -16.86
CA LEU A 132 17.97 12.77 -16.91
C LEU A 132 16.93 11.71 -17.27
N VAL A 133 15.69 11.87 -16.78
CA VAL A 133 14.60 10.92 -17.04
C VAL A 133 13.49 11.57 -17.86
N ALA A 134 13.24 11.04 -19.05
CA ALA A 134 12.09 11.44 -19.87
C ALA A 134 10.81 10.76 -19.35
N ASP A 135 10.29 11.24 -18.22
CA ASP A 135 9.12 10.66 -17.55
C ASP A 135 7.76 11.03 -18.19
N GLY A 136 7.80 11.85 -19.25
CA GLY A 136 6.64 12.27 -20.02
C GLY A 136 5.68 13.20 -19.27
N MET A 137 6.09 13.80 -18.15
CA MET A 137 5.22 14.68 -17.37
C MET A 137 5.61 16.15 -17.52
N ALA A 138 4.61 17.03 -17.57
CA ALA A 138 4.80 18.44 -17.25
C ALA A 138 3.85 18.81 -16.10
N ILE A 139 4.40 19.47 -15.09
CA ILE A 139 3.68 19.86 -13.89
C ILE A 139 3.71 21.39 -13.82
N VAL A 140 2.54 22.01 -13.75
CA VAL A 140 2.36 23.46 -13.68
C VAL A 140 1.51 23.84 -12.48
N GLY A 141 1.78 25.01 -11.91
CA GLY A 141 1.12 25.47 -10.68
C GLY A 141 -0.09 26.37 -10.94
N THR A 142 -0.22 26.92 -12.14
CA THR A 142 -1.24 27.94 -12.45
C THR A 142 -2.09 27.57 -13.66
N VAL A 143 -3.33 28.08 -13.67
CA VAL A 143 -4.26 27.90 -14.79
C VAL A 143 -3.67 28.47 -16.09
N ASP A 144 -3.04 29.63 -16.04
CA ASP A 144 -2.47 30.28 -17.22
C ASP A 144 -1.35 29.45 -17.85
N GLU A 145 -0.43 28.92 -17.03
CA GLU A 145 0.62 28.01 -17.51
C GLU A 145 0.04 26.73 -18.11
N PHE A 146 -1.01 26.18 -17.49
CA PHE A 146 -1.69 24.98 -17.98
C PHE A 146 -2.31 25.22 -19.36
N LEU A 147 -3.04 26.32 -19.52
CA LEU A 147 -3.66 26.70 -20.79
C LEU A 147 -2.63 27.00 -21.87
N HIS A 148 -1.47 27.56 -21.50
CA HIS A 148 -0.38 27.81 -22.45
C HIS A 148 0.29 26.52 -22.94
N ARG A 149 0.34 25.48 -22.10
CA ARG A 149 0.98 24.20 -22.42
C ARG A 149 0.04 23.17 -23.04
N ILE A 150 -1.26 23.44 -23.10
CA ILE A 150 -2.21 22.48 -23.67
C ILE A 150 -1.95 22.32 -25.17
N ASP A 151 -1.79 21.08 -25.62
CA ASP A 151 -1.50 20.74 -27.01
C ASP A 151 -2.06 19.36 -27.38
N PRO A 152 -2.24 19.04 -28.68
CA PRO A 152 -2.81 17.76 -29.12
C PRO A 152 -1.96 16.52 -28.81
N GLY A 153 -0.69 16.70 -28.41
CA GLY A 153 0.27 15.64 -28.13
C GLY A 153 0.28 15.15 -26.68
N TRP A 154 -0.54 15.70 -25.78
CA TRP A 154 -0.74 15.12 -24.45
C TRP A 154 -1.71 13.94 -24.50
N SER A 155 -1.31 12.82 -23.89
CA SER A 155 -2.12 11.61 -23.77
C SER A 155 -3.18 11.73 -22.67
N ALA A 156 -2.87 12.51 -21.62
CA ALA A 156 -3.76 12.69 -20.49
C ALA A 156 -3.55 14.01 -19.75
N TYR A 157 -4.55 14.37 -18.96
CA TYR A 157 -4.58 15.58 -18.12
C TYR A 157 -4.95 15.22 -16.69
N VAL A 158 -4.26 15.82 -15.73
CA VAL A 158 -4.56 15.69 -14.30
C VAL A 158 -4.75 17.08 -13.72
N VAL A 159 -5.84 17.31 -13.01
CA VAL A 159 -6.13 18.59 -12.35
C VAL A 159 -6.39 18.37 -10.87
N VAL A 160 -5.55 18.96 -10.01
CA VAL A 160 -5.79 19.08 -8.57
C VAL A 160 -6.55 20.39 -8.34
N VAL A 161 -7.73 20.31 -7.71
CA VAL A 161 -8.62 21.47 -7.55
C VAL A 161 -8.39 22.26 -6.28
N ASP A 162 -7.53 21.79 -5.39
CA ASP A 162 -7.15 22.49 -4.16
C ASP A 162 -6.65 23.91 -4.46
N GLY A 163 -7.23 24.91 -3.78
CA GLY A 163 -6.93 26.32 -4.02
C GLY A 163 -7.50 26.91 -5.32
N LEU A 164 -8.27 26.13 -6.12
CA LEU A 164 -8.93 26.61 -7.34
C LEU A 164 -10.41 26.92 -7.09
N VAL A 165 -10.87 28.02 -7.68
CA VAL A 165 -12.28 28.42 -7.69
C VAL A 165 -12.96 27.97 -8.98
N LEU A 166 -14.20 27.48 -8.87
CA LEU A 166 -14.95 26.91 -9.98
C LEU A 166 -15.08 27.88 -11.17
N ASP A 167 -15.37 29.16 -10.92
CA ASP A 167 -15.55 30.15 -11.99
C ASP A 167 -14.26 30.38 -12.80
N GLY A 168 -13.09 30.23 -12.17
CA GLY A 168 -11.79 30.34 -12.82
C GLY A 168 -11.43 29.14 -13.70
N LEU A 169 -12.20 28.05 -13.65
CA LEU A 169 -11.93 26.82 -14.40
C LEU A 169 -12.68 26.71 -15.73
N ALA A 170 -13.57 27.64 -16.08
CA ALA A 170 -14.29 27.57 -17.34
C ALA A 170 -13.38 27.44 -18.59
N PRO A 171 -12.24 28.15 -18.68
CA PRO A 171 -11.28 27.94 -19.77
C PRO A 171 -10.62 26.55 -19.73
N VAL A 172 -10.29 26.05 -18.53
CA VAL A 172 -9.70 24.72 -18.32
C VAL A 172 -10.68 23.63 -18.75
N HIS A 173 -11.95 23.74 -18.36
CA HIS A 173 -13.02 22.82 -18.78
C HIS A 173 -13.15 22.79 -20.30
N SER A 174 -13.22 23.94 -20.94
CA SER A 174 -13.32 24.06 -22.41
C SER A 174 -12.13 23.39 -23.11
N ALA A 175 -10.92 23.63 -22.62
CA ALA A 175 -9.70 23.08 -23.20
C ALA A 175 -9.62 21.55 -23.02
N ILE A 176 -10.02 21.05 -21.85
CA ILE A 176 -10.10 19.62 -21.53
C ILE A 176 -11.18 18.93 -22.39
N GLU A 177 -12.33 19.55 -22.61
CA GLU A 177 -13.37 18.99 -23.48
C GLU A 177 -12.87 18.73 -24.91
N VAL A 178 -12.14 19.70 -25.47
CA VAL A 178 -11.49 19.54 -26.78
C VAL A 178 -10.47 18.41 -26.77
N ALA A 179 -9.68 18.29 -25.71
CA ALA A 179 -8.70 17.22 -25.58
C ALA A 179 -9.35 15.82 -25.44
N ARG A 180 -10.44 15.72 -24.68
CA ARG A 180 -11.23 14.48 -24.55
C ARG A 180 -11.85 14.05 -25.87
N ALA A 181 -12.34 14.98 -26.68
CA ALA A 181 -12.86 14.69 -28.01
C ALA A 181 -11.81 14.04 -28.93
N ARG A 182 -10.51 14.20 -28.61
CA ARG A 182 -9.37 13.56 -29.29
C ARG A 182 -8.88 12.28 -28.63
N GLY A 183 -9.56 11.82 -27.58
CA GLY A 183 -9.27 10.57 -26.87
C GLY A 183 -8.37 10.71 -25.64
N ALA A 184 -7.98 11.93 -25.24
CA ALA A 184 -7.19 12.15 -24.03
C ALA A 184 -7.97 11.76 -22.77
N ALA A 185 -7.28 11.12 -21.83
CA ALA A 185 -7.83 10.73 -20.54
C ALA A 185 -7.74 11.88 -19.52
N VAL A 186 -8.74 12.03 -18.66
CA VAL A 186 -8.80 13.16 -17.71
C VAL A 186 -9.04 12.70 -16.29
N ALA A 187 -8.21 13.16 -15.37
CA ALA A 187 -8.37 12.96 -13.94
C ALA A 187 -8.55 14.28 -13.21
N TRP A 188 -9.51 14.32 -12.29
CA TRP A 188 -9.73 15.43 -11.37
C TRP A 188 -9.54 14.96 -9.94
N GLY A 189 -8.95 15.78 -9.08
CA GLY A 189 -8.83 15.37 -7.68
C GLY A 189 -8.74 16.49 -6.69
N LEU A 190 -9.00 16.10 -5.45
CA LEU A 190 -9.01 16.96 -4.28
C LEU A 190 -8.17 16.31 -3.19
N LEU A 191 -7.10 16.95 -2.76
CA LEU A 191 -6.13 16.37 -1.82
C LEU A 191 -6.52 16.66 -0.37
N GLY A 192 -6.47 17.93 0.04
CA GLY A 192 -6.67 18.36 1.43
C GLY A 192 -7.63 19.55 1.60
N ASP A 193 -7.90 20.32 0.55
CA ASP A 193 -8.73 21.53 0.63
C ASP A 193 -10.24 21.23 0.56
N ALA A 194 -10.87 21.02 1.72
CA ALA A 194 -12.31 20.76 1.79
C ALA A 194 -13.18 21.87 1.16
N THR A 195 -12.67 23.10 1.03
CA THR A 195 -13.43 24.22 0.44
C THR A 195 -13.60 24.08 -1.08
N ALA A 196 -12.70 23.34 -1.74
CA ALA A 196 -12.76 23.07 -3.17
C ALA A 196 -13.65 21.87 -3.55
N LEU A 197 -14.46 21.35 -2.61
CA LEU A 197 -15.40 20.25 -2.88
C LEU A 197 -16.42 20.59 -3.99
N GLU A 198 -16.97 21.80 -3.99
CA GLU A 198 -17.90 22.23 -5.04
C GLU A 198 -17.20 22.39 -6.39
N THR A 199 -15.95 22.87 -6.40
CA THR A 199 -15.09 22.91 -7.59
C THR A 199 -14.89 21.51 -8.19
N LEU A 200 -14.60 20.51 -7.34
CA LEU A 200 -14.49 19.12 -7.77
C LEU A 200 -15.81 18.62 -8.38
N ARG A 201 -16.94 18.82 -7.68
CA ARG A 201 -18.28 18.38 -8.11
C ARG A 201 -18.67 18.94 -9.47
N GLY A 202 -18.39 20.21 -9.72
CA GLY A 202 -18.62 20.85 -11.01
C GLY A 202 -17.84 20.18 -12.15
N SER A 203 -16.68 19.59 -11.84
CA SER A 203 -15.75 19.04 -12.82
C SER A 203 -15.94 17.54 -13.10
N VAL A 204 -16.70 16.80 -12.27
CA VAL A 204 -16.86 15.33 -12.37
C VAL A 204 -17.43 14.87 -13.73
N ALA A 205 -18.30 15.65 -14.38
CA ALA A 205 -18.86 15.24 -15.69
C ALA A 205 -17.78 15.14 -16.78
N ALA A 206 -16.69 15.89 -16.62
CA ALA A 206 -15.56 15.87 -17.54
C ALA A 206 -14.51 14.79 -17.18
N ALA A 207 -14.72 14.01 -16.12
CA ALA A 207 -13.71 13.13 -15.55
C ALA A 207 -13.83 11.68 -16.05
N ASP A 208 -12.69 11.07 -16.35
CA ASP A 208 -12.54 9.62 -16.52
C ASP A 208 -12.05 8.96 -15.21
N LEU A 209 -11.35 9.73 -14.38
CA LEU A 209 -10.96 9.37 -13.02
C LEU A 209 -11.22 10.53 -12.05
N VAL A 210 -11.59 10.19 -10.81
CA VAL A 210 -11.66 11.13 -9.70
C VAL A 210 -10.83 10.60 -8.53
N PHE A 211 -9.93 11.40 -7.97
CA PHE A 211 -9.15 11.00 -6.80
C PHE A 211 -9.37 11.94 -5.60
N LEU A 212 -9.36 11.36 -4.41
CA LEU A 212 -9.47 12.10 -3.15
C LEU A 212 -8.27 11.76 -2.27
N GLY A 213 -7.69 12.77 -1.62
CA GLY A 213 -6.70 12.56 -0.58
C GLY A 213 -7.31 12.49 0.81
N GLU A 214 -6.55 13.00 1.77
CA GLU A 214 -6.84 13.03 3.19
C GLU A 214 -8.14 13.78 3.52
N VAL A 215 -8.58 14.67 2.63
CA VAL A 215 -9.88 15.36 2.69
C VAL A 215 -11.06 14.39 2.85
N ALA A 216 -10.93 13.16 2.33
CA ALA A 216 -11.97 12.13 2.43
C ALA A 216 -12.19 11.61 3.87
N VAL A 217 -11.27 11.94 4.79
CA VAL A 217 -11.33 11.64 6.22
C VAL A 217 -11.06 12.90 7.06
N ASP A 218 -11.42 14.07 6.51
CA ASP A 218 -11.30 15.40 7.14
C ASP A 218 -9.86 15.75 7.57
N ASN A 219 -8.87 15.26 6.81
CA ASN A 219 -7.44 15.48 7.06
C ASN A 219 -6.92 14.96 8.42
N GLU A 220 -7.65 14.11 9.12
CA GLU A 220 -7.23 13.65 10.45
C GLU A 220 -6.26 12.46 10.41
N MET A 221 -6.24 11.69 9.33
CA MET A 221 -5.36 10.53 9.20
C MET A 221 -5.00 10.23 7.74
N PRO A 222 -3.92 9.48 7.47
CA PRO A 222 -3.55 9.09 6.11
C PRO A 222 -4.66 8.29 5.43
N CYS A 223 -5.21 8.79 4.33
CA CYS A 223 -6.16 8.04 3.52
C CYS A 223 -6.28 8.66 2.12
N GLY A 224 -6.55 7.85 1.11
CA GLY A 224 -6.90 8.35 -0.21
C GLY A 224 -7.75 7.37 -1.01
N THR A 225 -8.33 7.84 -2.09
CA THR A 225 -9.17 7.05 -3.00
C THR A 225 -8.90 7.41 -4.45
N VAL A 226 -9.08 6.44 -5.35
CA VAL A 226 -9.19 6.70 -6.78
C VAL A 226 -10.43 6.00 -7.29
N SER A 227 -11.31 6.76 -7.93
CA SER A 227 -12.54 6.31 -8.56
C SER A 227 -12.39 6.40 -10.08
N PHE A 228 -12.79 5.36 -10.77
CA PHE A 228 -12.65 5.19 -12.21
C PHE A 228 -14.03 5.06 -12.82
N THR A 229 -14.25 5.64 -14.00
CA THR A 229 -15.39 5.24 -14.81
C THR A 229 -15.32 3.75 -15.13
N ARG A 230 -16.45 3.13 -15.44
CA ARG A 230 -16.51 1.70 -15.81
C ARG A 230 -15.54 1.33 -16.93
N ASP A 231 -15.45 2.17 -17.96
CA ASP A 231 -14.62 1.92 -19.14
C ASP A 231 -13.14 2.02 -18.81
N MET A 232 -12.76 3.01 -17.98
CA MET A 232 -11.42 3.03 -17.42
C MET A 232 -11.20 1.73 -16.66
N PHE A 233 -11.97 1.48 -15.59
CA PHE A 233 -11.76 0.37 -14.66
C PHE A 233 -11.62 -1.01 -15.32
N ALA A 234 -12.29 -1.24 -16.44
CA ALA A 234 -12.20 -2.48 -17.22
C ALA A 234 -10.75 -2.90 -17.51
N LEU A 235 -9.83 -1.95 -17.70
CA LEU A 235 -8.41 -2.22 -17.94
C LEU A 235 -7.73 -2.97 -16.78
N TRP A 236 -8.06 -2.61 -15.54
CA TRP A 236 -7.54 -3.27 -14.33
C TRP A 236 -8.48 -4.35 -13.79
N ASN A 237 -9.62 -4.54 -14.44
CA ASN A 237 -10.54 -5.61 -14.12
C ASN A 237 -10.12 -6.93 -14.79
N ASN A 238 -8.91 -7.39 -14.49
CA ASN A 238 -8.35 -8.68 -14.91
C ASN A 238 -7.45 -9.30 -13.83
N THR A 239 -7.11 -10.59 -13.94
CA THR A 239 -6.32 -11.34 -12.94
C THR A 239 -4.88 -10.85 -12.77
N MET A 240 -4.32 -10.15 -13.75
CA MET A 240 -2.97 -9.62 -13.69
C MET A 240 -2.98 -8.27 -12.97
N ASP A 241 -3.76 -7.29 -13.44
CA ASP A 241 -3.62 -5.89 -13.01
C ASP A 241 -4.55 -5.48 -11.88
N SER A 242 -5.52 -6.32 -11.51
CA SER A 242 -6.39 -6.04 -10.38
C SER A 242 -5.64 -5.90 -9.06
N ILE A 243 -4.36 -6.28 -9.00
CA ILE A 243 -3.51 -6.08 -7.82
C ILE A 243 -2.31 -5.17 -8.14
N ALA A 244 -2.31 -4.45 -9.27
CA ALA A 244 -1.30 -3.45 -9.60
C ALA A 244 -1.44 -2.16 -8.78
N HIS A 245 -2.61 -1.90 -8.22
CA HIS A 245 -2.83 -0.82 -7.27
C HIS A 245 -2.51 -1.24 -5.83
N VAL A 246 -2.40 -0.22 -4.98
CA VAL A 246 -2.36 -0.36 -3.53
C VAL A 246 -3.79 -0.55 -3.08
N SER A 247 -4.10 -1.68 -2.43
CA SER A 247 -5.41 -1.88 -1.78
C SER A 247 -5.24 -2.32 -0.32
N THR A 248 -4.28 -1.71 0.37
CA THR A 248 -4.05 -1.95 1.81
C THR A 248 -5.27 -1.54 2.66
N PHE A 249 -6.04 -0.55 2.20
CA PHE A 249 -7.15 0.05 2.95
C PHE A 249 -8.47 -0.72 2.92
N GLY A 250 -8.58 -1.72 2.03
CA GLY A 250 -9.59 -2.75 2.19
C GLY A 250 -9.45 -3.46 3.55
N GLY A 251 -8.33 -3.34 4.26
CA GLY A 251 -8.16 -3.85 5.61
C GLY A 251 -8.42 -2.85 6.73
N ASN A 252 -8.38 -1.53 6.48
CA ASN A 252 -8.32 -0.46 7.50
C ASN A 252 -9.73 0.02 7.91
N GLY A 253 -10.23 -0.52 9.01
CA GLY A 253 -11.57 -0.23 9.51
C GLY A 253 -11.78 1.20 10.00
N LEU A 254 -10.76 1.87 10.56
CA LEU A 254 -10.87 3.26 11.02
C LEU A 254 -11.13 4.20 9.85
N ALA A 255 -10.25 4.16 8.84
CA ALA A 255 -10.33 5.04 7.69
C ALA A 255 -11.63 4.85 6.89
N MET A 256 -12.04 3.59 6.69
CA MET A 256 -13.28 3.30 5.98
C MET A 256 -14.50 3.82 6.75
N HIS A 257 -14.49 3.72 8.08
CA HIS A 257 -15.54 4.26 8.92
C HIS A 257 -15.64 5.79 8.82
N MET A 258 -14.50 6.47 9.01
CA MET A 258 -14.42 7.93 8.91
C MET A 258 -14.86 8.43 7.53
N MET A 259 -14.43 7.75 6.46
CA MET A 259 -14.80 8.09 5.10
C MET A 259 -16.31 7.92 4.85
N CYS A 260 -16.92 6.86 5.37
CA CYS A 260 -18.38 6.70 5.27
C CYS A 260 -19.14 7.86 5.90
N GLU A 261 -18.70 8.33 7.07
CA GLU A 261 -19.30 9.49 7.73
C GLU A 261 -19.10 10.77 6.91
N THR A 262 -17.87 11.03 6.45
CA THR A 262 -17.53 12.22 5.64
C THR A 262 -18.34 12.26 4.35
N LEU A 263 -18.40 11.16 3.61
CA LEU A 263 -19.19 11.06 2.38
C LEU A 263 -20.69 11.24 2.63
N THR A 264 -21.20 10.74 3.75
CA THR A 264 -22.61 10.93 4.14
C THR A 264 -22.90 12.39 4.50
N ARG A 265 -21.95 13.12 5.11
CA ARG A 265 -22.09 14.57 5.34
C ARG A 265 -22.04 15.35 4.03
N TRP A 266 -21.11 15.02 3.14
CA TRP A 266 -21.01 15.67 1.82
C TRP A 266 -22.29 15.46 1.01
N ARG A 267 -22.84 14.25 1.00
CA ARG A 267 -24.08 13.90 0.30
C ARG A 267 -24.98 13.07 1.22
N PRO A 268 -25.94 13.71 1.91
CA PRO A 268 -26.92 13.01 2.75
C PRO A 268 -27.62 11.88 1.99
N THR A 269 -27.80 10.75 2.66
CA THR A 269 -28.37 9.54 2.05
C THR A 269 -29.90 9.53 2.11
N ASP A 270 -30.56 8.97 1.11
CA ASP A 270 -32.00 8.76 1.12
C ASP A 270 -32.41 7.45 1.87
N ARG A 271 -33.72 7.19 1.98
CA ARG A 271 -34.25 6.01 2.68
C ARG A 271 -33.78 4.68 2.06
N HIS A 272 -33.69 4.61 0.73
CA HIS A 272 -33.29 3.40 0.00
C HIS A 272 -31.79 3.15 0.17
N GLU A 273 -31.00 4.20 0.09
CA GLU A 273 -29.55 4.17 0.32
C GLU A 273 -29.24 3.72 1.76
N ARG A 274 -29.94 4.26 2.77
CA ARG A 274 -29.80 3.79 4.16
C ARG A 274 -30.13 2.30 4.31
N ALA A 275 -31.15 1.81 3.62
CA ALA A 275 -31.49 0.39 3.63
C ALA A 275 -30.42 -0.47 2.94
N ALA A 276 -29.83 0.00 1.84
CA ALA A 276 -28.72 -0.67 1.16
C ALA A 276 -27.47 -0.74 2.06
N ILE A 277 -27.12 0.37 2.71
CA ILE A 277 -26.01 0.47 3.67
C ILE A 277 -26.21 -0.51 4.83
N HIS A 278 -27.40 -0.54 5.42
CA HIS A 278 -27.74 -1.50 6.47
C HIS A 278 -27.53 -2.95 5.99
N ARG A 279 -28.00 -3.31 4.79
CA ARG A 279 -27.80 -4.65 4.23
C ARG A 279 -26.31 -4.97 4.00
N MET A 280 -25.51 -4.02 3.51
CA MET A 280 -24.06 -4.24 3.34
C MET A 280 -23.35 -4.48 4.67
N ARG A 281 -23.77 -3.81 5.75
CA ARG A 281 -23.17 -4.01 7.07
C ARG A 281 -23.48 -5.38 7.67
N HIS A 282 -24.71 -5.87 7.51
CA HIS A 282 -25.19 -7.08 8.20
C HIS A 282 -25.26 -8.34 7.33
N ASN A 283 -25.28 -8.21 6.00
CA ASN A 283 -25.38 -9.35 5.09
C ASN A 283 -24.11 -9.50 4.23
N ARG A 284 -23.36 -10.58 4.49
CA ARG A 284 -22.12 -10.90 3.79
C ARG A 284 -22.28 -11.01 2.27
N PHE A 285 -23.37 -11.61 1.80
CA PHE A 285 -23.60 -11.83 0.38
C PHE A 285 -23.81 -10.48 -0.33
N THR A 286 -24.67 -9.63 0.21
CA THR A 286 -24.89 -8.26 -0.29
C THR A 286 -23.60 -7.45 -0.25
N ARG A 287 -22.84 -7.51 0.85
CA ARG A 287 -21.54 -6.83 0.99
C ARG A 287 -20.57 -7.22 -0.12
N SER A 288 -20.37 -8.52 -0.31
CA SER A 288 -19.42 -9.04 -1.30
C SER A 288 -19.83 -8.66 -2.72
N ALA A 289 -21.12 -8.71 -3.02
CA ALA A 289 -21.64 -8.31 -4.32
C ALA A 289 -21.49 -6.81 -4.58
N ARG A 290 -21.82 -5.96 -3.60
CA ARG A 290 -21.67 -4.50 -3.73
C ARG A 290 -20.21 -4.07 -3.85
N LEU A 291 -19.30 -4.71 -3.12
CA LEU A 291 -17.88 -4.47 -3.31
C LEU A 291 -17.41 -4.87 -4.72
N ARG A 292 -17.87 -6.00 -5.26
CA ARG A 292 -17.58 -6.42 -6.64
C ARG A 292 -18.08 -5.43 -7.68
N MET A 293 -19.20 -4.77 -7.40
CA MET A 293 -19.82 -3.76 -8.26
C MET A 293 -19.06 -2.43 -8.19
N HIS A 294 -18.81 -1.91 -7.00
CA HIS A 294 -18.32 -0.53 -6.83
C HIS A 294 -16.82 -0.43 -6.57
N SER A 295 -16.10 -1.55 -6.52
CA SER A 295 -14.66 -1.60 -6.30
C SER A 295 -14.04 -2.70 -7.15
N ASN A 296 -13.06 -3.42 -6.61
CA ASN A 296 -12.26 -4.38 -7.35
C ASN A 296 -12.92 -5.76 -7.50
N THR A 297 -13.46 -6.03 -8.69
CA THR A 297 -14.14 -7.30 -9.00
C THR A 297 -13.18 -8.49 -9.03
N TRP A 298 -11.93 -8.36 -9.45
CA TRP A 298 -11.03 -9.52 -9.56
C TRP A 298 -10.32 -9.88 -8.27
N GLN A 299 -9.94 -8.91 -7.43
CA GLN A 299 -9.45 -9.22 -6.09
C GLN A 299 -10.52 -10.00 -5.31
N THR A 300 -11.76 -9.53 -5.32
CA THR A 300 -12.89 -10.24 -4.68
C THR A 300 -13.15 -11.60 -5.33
N ARG A 301 -13.06 -11.73 -6.66
CA ARG A 301 -13.15 -13.03 -7.35
C ARG A 301 -12.04 -14.00 -6.95
N SER A 302 -10.78 -13.58 -6.86
CA SER A 302 -9.68 -14.46 -6.46
C SER A 302 -9.84 -14.94 -5.01
N ILE A 303 -10.29 -14.06 -4.12
CA ILE A 303 -10.57 -14.37 -2.72
C ILE A 303 -11.73 -15.36 -2.62
N ASP A 304 -12.80 -15.15 -3.39
CA ASP A 304 -13.95 -16.06 -3.42
C ASP A 304 -13.63 -17.39 -4.12
N LEU A 305 -12.80 -17.38 -5.17
CA LEU A 305 -12.34 -18.57 -5.89
C LEU A 305 -11.45 -19.45 -5.00
N ALA A 306 -10.63 -18.85 -4.14
CA ALA A 306 -9.93 -19.58 -3.09
C ALA A 306 -10.83 -19.85 -1.87
N ALA A 307 -12.03 -19.26 -1.83
CA ALA A 307 -12.98 -19.28 -0.70
C ALA A 307 -12.32 -18.96 0.64
N ILE A 308 -11.35 -18.05 0.61
CA ILE A 308 -10.67 -17.45 1.76
C ILE A 308 -11.34 -16.14 2.19
N ASN A 309 -12.45 -15.76 1.53
CA ASN A 309 -13.25 -14.60 1.92
C ASN A 309 -13.92 -14.90 3.27
N MET A 310 -13.38 -14.33 4.33
CA MET A 310 -13.82 -14.48 5.70
C MET A 310 -14.40 -13.17 6.19
N THR A 311 -15.24 -13.28 7.22
CA THR A 311 -15.81 -12.15 7.94
C THR A 311 -15.46 -12.35 9.39
N PHE A 312 -14.88 -11.34 10.03
CA PHE A 312 -14.53 -11.40 11.43
C PHE A 312 -15.38 -10.37 12.17
N ASP A 313 -15.96 -10.81 13.28
CA ASP A 313 -16.73 -9.94 14.17
C ASP A 313 -15.82 -9.34 15.25
N ARG A 314 -14.72 -10.04 15.58
CA ARG A 314 -13.70 -9.59 16.54
C ARG A 314 -12.29 -9.99 16.12
N ALA A 315 -11.32 -9.21 16.57
CA ALA A 315 -9.89 -9.51 16.50
C ALA A 315 -9.26 -9.14 17.85
N GLU A 316 -8.51 -10.05 18.48
CA GLU A 316 -7.97 -9.84 19.83
C GLU A 316 -6.74 -10.73 20.02
N GLY A 317 -5.63 -10.13 20.47
CA GLY A 317 -4.33 -10.81 20.59
C GLY A 317 -3.94 -11.45 19.26
N VAL A 318 -3.60 -12.73 19.26
CA VAL A 318 -3.23 -13.46 18.03
C VAL A 318 -4.42 -14.13 17.34
N THR A 319 -5.66 -13.71 17.62
CA THR A 319 -6.86 -14.41 17.15
C THR A 319 -7.87 -13.53 16.43
N TYR A 320 -8.61 -14.15 15.52
CA TYR A 320 -9.83 -13.62 14.92
C TYR A 320 -11.04 -14.47 15.30
N ARG A 321 -12.21 -13.86 15.46
CA ARG A 321 -13.46 -14.57 15.74
C ARG A 321 -14.52 -14.31 14.68
N HIS A 322 -15.23 -15.36 14.27
CA HIS A 322 -16.40 -15.29 13.41
C HIS A 322 -17.51 -16.19 13.97
N GLY A 323 -18.58 -15.58 14.49
CA GLY A 323 -19.60 -16.29 15.26
C GLY A 323 -18.98 -17.05 16.44
N THR A 324 -19.18 -18.37 16.48
CA THR A 324 -18.63 -19.25 17.53
C THR A 324 -17.22 -19.78 17.22
N ARG A 325 -16.68 -19.47 16.04
CA ARG A 325 -15.41 -20.02 15.59
C ARG A 325 -14.27 -19.02 15.78
N THR A 326 -13.16 -19.50 16.33
CA THR A 326 -11.91 -18.75 16.49
C THR A 326 -10.88 -19.22 15.47
N TYR A 327 -10.05 -18.29 15.01
CA TYR A 327 -8.92 -18.55 14.13
C TYR A 327 -7.64 -17.92 14.68
N THR A 328 -6.55 -18.66 14.72
CA THR A 328 -5.23 -18.13 15.09
C THR A 328 -4.56 -17.48 13.89
N ASP A 329 -4.04 -16.26 14.05
CA ASP A 329 -3.38 -15.50 13.01
C ASP A 329 -1.88 -15.80 12.94
N LEU A 330 -1.49 -16.69 12.01
CA LEU A 330 -0.09 -16.97 11.70
C LEU A 330 0.49 -16.03 10.63
N ALA A 331 -0.23 -14.96 10.29
CA ALA A 331 0.17 -13.96 9.29
C ALA A 331 0.34 -12.55 9.88
N SER A 332 -0.08 -12.31 11.13
CA SER A 332 0.04 -11.01 11.82
C SER A 332 -0.59 -9.86 10.99
N GLY A 333 -1.74 -10.10 10.37
CA GLY A 333 -2.36 -9.14 9.46
C GLY A 333 -1.51 -8.77 8.23
N THR A 334 -0.54 -9.61 7.84
CA THR A 334 0.55 -9.37 6.84
C THR A 334 1.76 -8.60 7.39
N GLY A 335 1.99 -8.63 8.71
CA GLY A 335 3.07 -7.92 9.40
C GLY A 335 2.65 -6.74 10.30
N PRO A 336 1.55 -6.00 10.05
CA PRO A 336 1.10 -4.90 10.90
C PRO A 336 0.85 -5.25 12.36
N ALA A 337 0.22 -6.39 12.65
CA ALA A 337 -0.20 -6.76 14.00
C ALA A 337 0.93 -7.48 14.76
N PHE A 338 2.11 -6.86 14.84
CA PHE A 338 3.32 -7.54 15.32
C PHE A 338 3.28 -7.88 16.81
N ARG A 339 2.43 -7.19 17.60
CA ARG A 339 2.07 -7.56 18.97
C ARG A 339 0.72 -8.29 19.11
N GLY A 340 0.02 -8.50 18.00
CA GLY A 340 -1.37 -8.95 17.98
C GLY A 340 -2.37 -7.82 17.68
N HIS A 341 -3.65 -8.18 17.66
CA HIS A 341 -4.78 -7.32 17.30
C HIS A 341 -5.39 -6.67 18.55
N ASN A 342 -5.67 -5.37 18.48
CA ASN A 342 -6.36 -4.60 19.54
C ASN A 342 -5.70 -4.70 20.93
N VAL A 343 -4.38 -4.81 20.98
CA VAL A 343 -3.61 -4.92 22.22
C VAL A 343 -3.28 -3.56 22.87
N GLN A 344 -3.39 -2.47 22.11
CA GLN A 344 -3.20 -1.12 22.63
C GLN A 344 -4.43 -0.70 23.46
N SER A 345 -4.23 -0.09 24.63
CA SER A 345 -5.37 0.32 25.45
C SER A 345 -6.10 1.55 24.86
N PRO A 346 -7.43 1.68 25.04
CA PRO A 346 -8.18 2.87 24.65
C PRO A 346 -7.65 4.18 25.24
N GLU A 347 -7.09 4.14 26.46
CA GLU A 347 -6.52 5.32 27.14
C GLU A 347 -5.27 5.81 26.41
N VAL A 348 -4.38 4.90 26.01
CA VAL A 348 -3.21 5.28 25.21
C VAL A 348 -3.63 5.84 23.86
N ILE A 349 -4.67 5.26 23.24
CA ILE A 349 -5.18 5.76 21.96
C ILE A 349 -5.72 7.19 22.10
N ARG A 350 -6.52 7.49 23.12
CA ARG A 350 -7.04 8.84 23.36
C ARG A 350 -5.94 9.85 23.69
N ALA A 351 -4.88 9.41 24.37
CA ALA A 351 -3.74 10.26 24.70
C ALA A 351 -2.77 10.48 23.52
N ALA A 352 -2.77 9.61 22.50
CA ALA A 352 -1.81 9.67 21.39
C ALA A 352 -1.86 11.03 20.67
N GLY A 353 -0.69 11.64 20.42
CA GLY A 353 -0.56 12.93 19.74
C GLY A 353 -1.01 14.16 20.55
N SER A 354 -1.56 14.00 21.76
CA SER A 354 -2.06 15.13 22.57
C SER A 354 -0.97 16.13 23.00
N SER A 355 0.30 15.74 22.99
CA SER A 355 1.44 16.61 23.33
C SER A 355 2.00 17.41 22.15
N GLY A 356 1.64 17.07 20.90
CA GLY A 356 2.14 17.75 19.70
C GLY A 356 3.63 17.55 19.38
N ASP A 357 4.32 16.63 20.06
CA ASP A 357 5.75 16.34 19.86
C ASP A 357 6.04 14.84 19.66
N GLU A 358 5.00 14.02 19.48
CA GLU A 358 5.11 12.55 19.41
C GLU A 358 5.94 12.08 18.21
N THR A 359 5.93 12.80 17.09
CA THR A 359 6.80 12.51 15.93
C THR A 359 8.27 12.60 16.30
N SER A 360 8.66 13.61 17.07
CA SER A 360 10.05 13.79 17.53
C SER A 360 10.42 12.73 18.58
N ARG A 361 9.48 12.34 19.44
CA ARG A 361 9.69 11.24 20.41
C ARG A 361 9.84 9.89 19.74
N LEU A 362 9.03 9.60 18.71
CA LEU A 362 9.17 8.40 17.90
C LEU A 362 10.53 8.38 17.18
N GLU A 363 10.97 9.50 16.60
CA GLU A 363 12.30 9.63 15.99
C GLU A 363 13.40 9.27 16.98
N ALA A 364 13.34 9.76 18.22
CA ALA A 364 14.31 9.41 19.26
C ALA A 364 14.33 7.91 19.60
N VAL A 365 13.16 7.27 19.68
CA VAL A 365 13.05 5.82 19.92
C VAL A 365 13.65 5.03 18.74
N LEU A 366 13.30 5.39 17.51
CA LEU A 366 13.82 4.72 16.32
C LEU A 366 15.33 4.96 16.16
N ALA A 367 15.83 6.16 16.48
CA ALA A 367 17.25 6.46 16.49
C ALA A 367 18.02 5.55 17.44
N ARG A 368 17.50 5.30 18.64
CA ARG A 368 18.08 4.35 19.60
C ARG A 368 18.06 2.92 19.08
N LEU A 369 16.97 2.49 18.46
CA LEU A 369 16.79 1.11 17.98
C LEU A 369 17.59 0.80 16.70
N THR A 370 17.87 1.81 15.88
CA THR A 370 18.47 1.63 14.54
C THR A 370 19.89 2.18 14.42
N GLY A 371 20.28 3.12 15.29
CA GLY A 371 21.51 3.88 15.17
C GLY A 371 21.47 5.00 14.12
N LEU A 372 20.31 5.24 13.48
CA LEU A 372 20.12 6.25 12.45
C LEU A 372 19.27 7.40 13.01
N PRO A 373 19.84 8.61 13.22
CA PRO A 373 19.24 9.65 14.05
C PRO A 373 18.11 10.45 13.40
N ILE A 374 17.97 10.43 12.07
CA ILE A 374 16.99 11.26 11.37
C ILE A 374 15.90 10.37 10.76
N MET A 375 14.64 10.73 11.00
CA MET A 375 13.47 10.09 10.42
C MET A 375 12.90 10.94 9.27
N LEU A 376 12.52 10.33 8.17
CA LEU A 376 11.63 10.93 7.16
C LEU A 376 10.27 10.23 7.31
N PRO A 377 9.22 10.92 7.79
CA PRO A 377 7.92 10.29 7.98
C PRO A 377 7.34 9.74 6.68
N ALA A 378 6.61 8.63 6.79
CA ALA A 378 5.86 8.02 5.70
C ALA A 378 4.53 7.46 6.24
N VAL A 379 3.66 6.99 5.35
CA VAL A 379 2.32 6.46 5.72
C VAL A 379 2.15 4.99 5.38
N SER A 380 3.15 4.41 4.69
CA SER A 380 3.13 3.04 4.21
C SER A 380 4.56 2.58 3.88
N GLY A 381 4.75 1.27 3.68
CA GLY A 381 6.03 0.74 3.21
C GLY A 381 6.40 1.30 1.84
N GLN A 382 5.43 1.47 0.95
CA GLN A 382 5.65 2.04 -0.37
C GLN A 382 6.14 3.49 -0.29
N SER A 383 5.44 4.34 0.47
CA SER A 383 5.83 5.75 0.62
C SER A 383 7.18 5.88 1.32
N ALA A 384 7.53 4.97 2.23
CA ALA A 384 8.88 4.89 2.78
C ALA A 384 9.92 4.59 1.69
N VAL A 385 9.69 3.63 0.79
CA VAL A 385 10.64 3.36 -0.30
C VAL A 385 10.72 4.51 -1.30
N ASP A 386 9.58 5.12 -1.68
CA ASP A 386 9.58 6.29 -2.57
C ASP A 386 10.39 7.46 -1.95
N ASN A 387 10.22 7.71 -0.65
CA ASN A 387 10.98 8.73 0.08
C ASN A 387 12.48 8.40 0.15
N ALA A 388 12.85 7.13 0.32
CA ALA A 388 14.25 6.71 0.34
C ALA A 388 14.92 6.91 -1.03
N ILE A 389 14.22 6.61 -2.12
CA ILE A 389 14.68 6.86 -3.49
C ILE A 389 14.86 8.36 -3.73
N LEU A 390 13.86 9.18 -3.40
CA LEU A 390 13.93 10.64 -3.51
C LEU A 390 15.10 11.23 -2.72
N ALA A 391 15.32 10.77 -1.49
CA ALA A 391 16.42 11.21 -0.66
C ALA A 391 17.79 10.88 -1.29
N ALA A 392 17.94 9.68 -1.84
CA ALA A 392 19.17 9.28 -2.50
C ALA A 392 19.45 10.07 -3.79
N LEU A 393 18.42 10.32 -4.61
CA LEU A 393 18.54 11.13 -5.82
C LEU A 393 18.94 12.58 -5.48
N CYS A 394 18.37 13.17 -4.42
CA CYS A 394 18.76 14.50 -3.94
C CYS A 394 20.21 14.53 -3.46
N CYS A 395 20.66 13.49 -2.75
CA CYS A 395 22.05 13.39 -2.32
C CYS A 395 23.02 13.20 -3.50
N LYS A 396 22.56 12.69 -4.63
CA LYS A 396 23.40 12.34 -5.79
C LYS A 396 22.87 13.04 -7.05
N PRO A 397 22.89 14.39 -7.11
CA PRO A 397 22.43 15.12 -8.28
C PRO A 397 23.21 14.69 -9.52
N GLY A 398 22.53 14.62 -10.67
CA GLY A 398 23.12 14.08 -11.90
C GLY A 398 23.03 12.55 -12.03
N ARG A 399 22.51 11.84 -11.02
CA ARG A 399 22.32 10.38 -11.02
C ARG A 399 20.84 10.02 -10.95
N ALA A 400 20.38 9.13 -11.82
CA ALA A 400 18.97 8.72 -11.89
C ALA A 400 18.75 7.20 -11.75
N THR A 401 19.84 6.44 -11.54
CA THR A 401 19.79 4.98 -11.58
C THR A 401 19.73 4.38 -10.17
N VAL A 402 18.84 3.41 -10.01
CA VAL A 402 18.72 2.58 -8.80
C VAL A 402 19.06 1.13 -9.15
N LEU A 403 19.99 0.52 -8.43
CA LEU A 403 20.33 -0.89 -8.55
C LEU A 403 19.55 -1.70 -7.52
N THR A 404 18.94 -2.80 -7.93
CA THR A 404 18.24 -3.74 -7.04
C THR A 404 18.44 -5.19 -7.49
N CYS A 405 18.11 -6.14 -6.62
CA CYS A 405 18.23 -7.57 -6.91
C CYS A 405 16.91 -8.17 -7.42
N ARG A 406 17.01 -9.13 -8.35
CA ARG A 406 15.89 -9.95 -8.80
C ARG A 406 15.17 -10.58 -7.61
N GLY A 407 13.85 -10.43 -7.56
CA GLY A 407 13.00 -10.87 -6.45
C GLY A 407 12.57 -9.76 -5.50
N ASN A 408 13.14 -8.56 -5.60
CA ASN A 408 12.83 -7.41 -4.75
C ASN A 408 11.39 -6.88 -4.94
N TYR A 409 10.72 -6.60 -3.82
CA TYR A 409 9.41 -5.98 -3.73
C TYR A 409 9.49 -4.70 -2.88
N SER A 410 9.39 -3.54 -3.53
CA SER A 410 9.49 -2.20 -2.92
C SER A 410 8.15 -1.50 -2.71
N GLY A 411 7.04 -2.12 -3.10
CA GLY A 411 5.73 -1.46 -3.15
C GLY A 411 5.34 -1.00 -4.57
N LYS A 412 4.26 -0.24 -4.69
CA LYS A 412 3.60 0.02 -5.98
C LYS A 412 3.45 1.52 -6.24
N GLY A 413 4.38 2.33 -5.75
CA GLY A 413 4.33 3.78 -5.80
C GLY A 413 4.81 4.31 -7.13
N PRO A 414 4.84 5.64 -7.30
CA PRO A 414 5.40 6.28 -8.47
C PRO A 414 6.83 5.82 -8.78
N MET A 415 7.68 5.65 -7.75
CA MET A 415 9.08 5.23 -7.94
C MET A 415 9.28 3.74 -7.64
N SER A 416 8.81 3.29 -6.48
CA SER A 416 8.96 1.92 -5.98
C SER A 416 8.39 0.83 -6.90
N LEU A 417 7.38 1.14 -7.73
CA LEU A 417 6.87 0.19 -8.72
C LEU A 417 7.94 -0.21 -9.76
N ALA A 418 8.84 0.71 -10.12
CA ALA A 418 9.92 0.44 -11.07
C ALA A 418 10.88 -0.63 -10.55
N LEU A 419 11.03 -0.76 -9.22
CA LEU A 419 11.83 -1.79 -8.58
C LEU A 419 11.02 -3.07 -8.36
N SER A 420 9.75 -2.96 -7.99
CA SER A 420 8.89 -4.12 -7.72
C SER A 420 8.60 -4.99 -8.94
N ARG A 421 8.79 -4.48 -10.17
CA ARG A 421 8.68 -5.29 -11.40
C ARG A 421 9.63 -6.49 -11.40
N THR A 422 10.73 -6.42 -10.64
CA THR A 422 11.72 -7.49 -10.50
C THR A 422 11.26 -8.61 -9.54
N SER A 423 10.19 -8.40 -8.77
CA SER A 423 9.64 -9.39 -7.83
C SER A 423 9.02 -10.59 -8.55
N SER A 424 9.04 -11.76 -7.90
CA SER A 424 8.31 -12.96 -8.36
C SER A 424 6.79 -12.74 -8.46
N PHE A 425 6.26 -11.73 -7.78
CA PHE A 425 4.85 -11.35 -7.79
C PHE A 425 4.45 -10.53 -9.03
N PHE A 426 5.38 -9.74 -9.59
CA PHE A 426 5.11 -8.81 -10.71
C PHE A 426 5.83 -9.15 -12.02
N ARG A 427 6.91 -9.94 -12.01
CA ARG A 427 7.79 -10.15 -13.17
C ARG A 427 7.15 -10.75 -14.42
N ASP A 428 6.02 -11.44 -14.28
CA ASP A 428 5.30 -12.03 -15.41
C ASP A 428 4.36 -11.02 -16.10
N ARG A 429 4.43 -9.74 -15.72
CA ARG A 429 3.67 -8.65 -16.34
C ARG A 429 4.52 -7.96 -17.39
N ASP A 430 3.82 -7.30 -18.30
CA ASP A 430 4.42 -6.34 -19.22
C ASP A 430 5.21 -5.29 -18.42
N GLU A 431 6.54 -5.30 -18.60
CA GLU A 431 7.46 -4.41 -17.90
C GLU A 431 7.33 -2.95 -18.33
N HIS A 432 6.70 -2.70 -19.48
CA HIS A 432 6.39 -1.37 -20.01
C HIS A 432 4.96 -0.95 -19.69
N ALA A 433 4.20 -1.76 -18.95
CA ALA A 433 2.81 -1.47 -18.61
C ALA A 433 2.63 -0.14 -17.88
N PHE A 434 3.66 0.39 -17.21
CA PHE A 434 3.59 1.64 -16.46
C PHE A 434 4.69 2.63 -16.83
N SER A 435 5.43 2.38 -17.92
CA SER A 435 6.47 3.27 -18.41
C SER A 435 5.88 4.55 -19.03
N PRO A 436 6.66 5.63 -19.12
CA PRO A 436 8.01 5.81 -18.59
C PRO A 436 8.02 5.83 -17.04
N TYR A 437 9.11 5.40 -16.43
CA TYR A 437 9.30 5.43 -14.98
C TYR A 437 10.10 6.68 -14.58
N PRO A 438 9.90 7.25 -13.37
CA PRO A 438 10.63 8.44 -12.90
C PRO A 438 12.07 8.13 -12.44
N VAL A 439 12.54 6.90 -12.62
CA VAL A 439 13.91 6.43 -12.31
C VAL A 439 14.32 5.33 -13.28
N GLU A 440 15.61 5.19 -13.50
CA GLU A 440 16.17 4.00 -14.17
C GLU A 440 16.44 2.89 -13.16
N VAL A 441 16.18 1.64 -13.54
CA VAL A 441 16.39 0.48 -12.65
C VAL A 441 17.29 -0.55 -13.30
N ILE A 442 18.39 -0.86 -12.62
CA ILE A 442 19.25 -2.00 -12.93
C ILE A 442 18.86 -3.16 -12.03
N GLU A 443 18.49 -4.29 -12.64
CA GLU A 443 18.22 -5.54 -11.96
C GLU A 443 19.42 -6.48 -12.09
N VAL A 444 19.87 -7.06 -10.97
CA VAL A 444 20.92 -8.11 -10.95
C VAL A 444 20.39 -9.40 -10.32
N ASP A 445 20.85 -10.56 -10.80
CA ASP A 445 20.53 -11.84 -10.19
C ASP A 445 21.45 -12.11 -8.99
N LEU A 446 20.90 -12.65 -7.90
CA LEU A 446 21.67 -13.02 -6.71
C LEU A 446 22.72 -14.11 -7.00
N ALA A 447 22.50 -14.93 -8.03
CA ALA A 447 23.44 -15.97 -8.46
C ALA A 447 24.53 -15.47 -9.43
N ASP A 448 24.40 -14.25 -9.96
CA ASP A 448 25.30 -13.69 -10.98
C ASP A 448 26.21 -12.60 -10.37
N ILE A 449 27.24 -13.03 -9.65
CA ILE A 449 28.16 -12.12 -8.96
C ILE A 449 28.97 -11.25 -9.95
N ASP A 450 29.29 -11.78 -11.13
CA ASP A 450 30.03 -11.04 -12.14
C ASP A 450 29.14 -9.99 -12.82
N GLY A 451 27.86 -10.31 -13.06
CA GLY A 451 26.85 -9.33 -13.47
C GLY A 451 26.68 -8.21 -12.43
N LEU A 452 26.67 -8.54 -11.14
CA LEU A 452 26.68 -7.53 -10.07
C LEU A 452 27.91 -6.63 -10.14
N ARG A 453 29.12 -7.20 -10.22
CA ARG A 453 30.38 -6.45 -10.36
C ARG A 453 30.36 -5.51 -11.56
N GLN A 454 29.85 -5.98 -12.69
CA GLN A 454 29.73 -5.18 -13.91
C GLN A 454 28.75 -4.02 -13.71
N ALA A 455 27.57 -4.29 -13.16
CA ALA A 455 26.56 -3.27 -12.90
C ALA A 455 27.08 -2.18 -11.95
N LEU A 456 27.75 -2.59 -10.87
CA LEU A 456 28.34 -1.73 -9.85
C LEU A 456 29.46 -0.81 -10.38
N ARG A 457 30.02 -1.04 -11.57
CA ARG A 457 31.00 -0.13 -12.21
C ARG A 457 30.38 1.13 -12.76
N ARG A 458 29.05 1.17 -12.95
CA ARG A 458 28.37 2.38 -13.41
C ARG A 458 28.50 3.52 -12.40
N ASN A 459 28.71 4.72 -12.92
CA ASN A 459 28.93 5.93 -12.11
C ASN A 459 27.66 6.77 -11.90
N ASP A 460 26.54 6.38 -12.52
CA ASP A 460 25.24 7.05 -12.44
C ASP A 460 24.27 6.39 -11.45
N ILE A 461 24.74 5.39 -10.69
CA ILE A 461 23.96 4.79 -9.60
C ILE A 461 23.85 5.80 -8.45
N ALA A 462 22.63 6.20 -8.12
CA ALA A 462 22.33 7.00 -6.93
C ALA A 462 22.15 6.12 -5.69
N LEU A 463 21.51 4.96 -5.87
CA LEU A 463 21.07 4.08 -4.78
C LEU A 463 21.22 2.60 -5.15
N VAL A 464 21.74 1.81 -4.22
CA VAL A 464 21.59 0.36 -4.19
C VAL A 464 20.50 0.03 -3.17
N TRP A 465 19.38 -0.55 -3.61
CA TRP A 465 18.21 -0.84 -2.77
C TRP A 465 17.98 -2.35 -2.61
N LEU A 466 17.93 -2.83 -1.36
CA LEU A 466 17.89 -4.25 -1.03
C LEU A 466 16.82 -4.59 0.01
N GLU A 467 16.12 -5.71 -0.19
CA GLU A 467 15.61 -6.54 0.91
C GLU A 467 16.69 -7.57 1.28
N LEU A 468 17.30 -7.50 2.47
CA LEU A 468 18.32 -8.50 2.86
C LEU A 468 17.76 -9.91 2.99
N VAL A 469 16.47 -10.00 3.34
CA VAL A 469 15.65 -11.19 3.21
C VAL A 469 14.45 -10.79 2.35
N GLN A 470 14.37 -11.30 1.13
CA GLN A 470 13.25 -11.03 0.23
C GLN A 470 11.97 -11.60 0.86
N GLY A 471 11.15 -10.71 1.40
CA GLY A 471 10.11 -11.04 2.35
C GLY A 471 9.05 -11.98 1.77
N TYR A 472 8.77 -11.81 0.48
CA TYR A 472 7.76 -12.61 -0.21
C TYR A 472 8.18 -14.06 -0.38
N ASP A 473 9.43 -14.36 -0.73
CA ASP A 473 9.88 -15.73 -0.99
C ASP A 473 10.77 -16.31 0.11
N CYS A 474 11.03 -15.52 1.16
CA CYS A 474 11.92 -15.85 2.28
C CYS A 474 13.29 -16.31 1.75
N VAL A 475 13.89 -15.49 0.88
CA VAL A 475 15.20 -15.73 0.27
C VAL A 475 16.19 -14.73 0.84
N GLU A 476 17.26 -15.21 1.45
CA GLU A 476 18.35 -14.36 1.95
C GLU A 476 19.28 -13.95 0.81
N ILE A 477 19.67 -12.67 0.80
CA ILE A 477 20.76 -12.20 -0.07
C ILE A 477 22.07 -12.88 0.39
N PRO A 478 22.84 -13.51 -0.51
CA PRO A 478 24.12 -14.12 -0.16
C PRO A 478 25.12 -13.13 0.42
N ARG A 479 25.97 -13.59 1.36
CA ARG A 479 27.01 -12.75 1.96
C ARG A 479 27.96 -12.14 0.92
N GLU A 480 28.32 -12.91 -0.11
CA GLU A 480 29.19 -12.47 -1.20
C GLU A 480 28.64 -11.24 -1.95
N VAL A 481 27.32 -11.19 -2.17
CA VAL A 481 26.65 -10.03 -2.79
C VAL A 481 26.79 -8.78 -1.92
N LEU A 482 26.63 -8.92 -0.60
CA LEU A 482 26.76 -7.81 0.35
C LEU A 482 28.20 -7.30 0.41
N ASP A 483 29.18 -8.22 0.43
CA ASP A 483 30.60 -7.86 0.46
C ASP A 483 31.03 -7.12 -0.81
N GLU A 484 30.53 -7.51 -1.98
CA GLU A 484 30.82 -6.82 -3.24
C GLU A 484 30.23 -5.40 -3.26
N ILE A 485 29.00 -5.24 -2.75
CA ILE A 485 28.37 -3.92 -2.63
C ILE A 485 29.17 -3.00 -1.69
N GLU A 486 29.57 -3.48 -0.51
CA GLU A 486 30.38 -2.70 0.43
C GLU A 486 31.77 -2.37 -0.14
N HIS A 487 32.41 -3.34 -0.82
CA HIS A 487 33.69 -3.11 -1.49
C HIS A 487 33.59 -1.96 -2.50
N ARG A 488 32.53 -1.97 -3.33
CA ARG A 488 32.34 -0.91 -4.32
C ARG A 488 31.90 0.42 -3.69
N ARG A 489 31.07 0.40 -2.64
CA ARG A 489 30.50 1.59 -2.00
C ARG A 489 31.57 2.61 -1.62
N ALA A 490 32.72 2.15 -1.12
CA ALA A 490 33.85 2.99 -0.71
C ALA A 490 34.39 3.91 -1.82
N THR A 491 34.18 3.57 -3.10
CA THR A 491 34.74 4.31 -4.25
C THR A 491 33.70 4.80 -5.26
N ALA A 492 32.44 4.37 -5.14
CA ALA A 492 31.39 4.66 -6.14
C ALA A 492 30.48 5.83 -5.76
N GLY A 493 30.39 6.15 -4.47
CA GLY A 493 29.61 7.28 -3.96
C GLY A 493 28.09 7.11 -4.04
N PHE A 494 27.55 5.96 -4.44
CA PHE A 494 26.12 5.65 -4.29
C PHE A 494 25.78 5.44 -2.82
N LEU A 495 24.50 5.64 -2.46
CA LEU A 495 23.98 5.25 -1.14
C LEU A 495 23.50 3.79 -1.16
N VAL A 496 23.46 3.17 0.01
CA VAL A 496 22.88 1.84 0.24
C VAL A 496 21.64 1.97 1.11
N GLY A 497 20.50 1.51 0.61
CA GLY A 497 19.24 1.46 1.33
C GLY A 497 18.79 0.03 1.58
N VAL A 498 18.22 -0.24 2.76
CA VAL A 498 17.63 -1.53 3.12
C VAL A 498 16.15 -1.37 3.43
N ASP A 499 15.34 -2.21 2.80
CA ASP A 499 13.92 -2.37 3.10
C ASP A 499 13.73 -3.32 4.29
N GLU A 500 13.47 -2.77 5.47
CA GLU A 500 13.15 -3.51 6.70
C GLU A 500 11.64 -3.46 7.00
N VAL A 501 10.81 -3.07 6.04
CA VAL A 501 9.36 -2.91 6.23
C VAL A 501 8.73 -4.23 6.69
N PHE A 502 9.24 -5.38 6.24
CA PHE A 502 8.73 -6.69 6.64
C PHE A 502 9.68 -7.52 7.51
N THR A 503 10.98 -7.23 7.45
CA THR A 503 12.04 -8.07 8.07
C THR A 503 12.53 -7.55 9.42
N GLY A 504 12.32 -6.27 9.72
CA GLY A 504 12.70 -5.65 11.00
C GLY A 504 11.79 -6.05 12.15
N TYR A 505 11.80 -5.29 13.25
CA TYR A 505 10.98 -5.52 14.44
C TYR A 505 11.23 -6.89 15.09
N TRP A 506 12.49 -7.29 15.13
CA TRP A 506 12.95 -8.58 15.63
C TRP A 506 12.38 -9.80 14.87
N ARG A 507 11.89 -9.60 13.64
CA ARG A 507 11.26 -10.65 12.84
C ARG A 507 12.28 -11.67 12.35
N CYS A 508 13.28 -11.23 11.61
CA CYS A 508 14.27 -12.12 11.00
C CYS A 508 15.46 -12.39 11.93
N ASP A 509 15.73 -11.48 12.85
CA ASP A 509 16.73 -11.60 13.91
C ASP A 509 16.04 -11.34 15.26
N LEU A 510 16.08 -12.29 16.19
CA LEU A 510 15.38 -12.16 17.47
C LEU A 510 16.11 -11.24 18.46
N ASP A 511 17.40 -11.00 18.26
CA ASP A 511 18.24 -10.20 19.16
C ASP A 511 18.34 -8.75 18.68
N ASN A 512 18.28 -8.54 17.36
CA ASN A 512 18.42 -7.22 16.73
C ASN A 512 17.09 -6.70 16.19
N PHE A 513 16.80 -5.41 16.44
CA PHE A 513 15.60 -4.77 15.91
C PHE A 513 15.58 -4.76 14.37
N LEU A 514 16.75 -4.53 13.75
CA LEU A 514 16.96 -4.60 12.31
C LEU A 514 17.72 -5.87 11.92
N THR A 515 17.30 -6.49 10.83
CA THR A 515 18.00 -7.63 10.22
C THR A 515 19.40 -7.24 9.75
N CYS A 516 19.56 -6.04 9.17
CA CYS A 516 20.85 -5.56 8.69
C CYS A 516 21.90 -5.45 9.80
N THR A 517 21.49 -5.02 11.00
CA THR A 517 22.36 -4.95 12.18
C THR A 517 22.88 -6.34 12.55
N GLY A 518 21.99 -7.33 12.63
CA GLY A 518 22.35 -8.72 12.91
C GLY A 518 23.30 -9.35 11.90
N ARG A 519 23.19 -8.92 10.64
CA ARG A 519 24.05 -9.39 9.54
C ARG A 519 25.35 -8.58 9.39
N GLY A 520 25.57 -7.58 10.25
CA GLY A 520 26.75 -6.70 10.19
C GLY A 520 26.79 -5.80 8.94
N PHE A 521 25.64 -5.53 8.33
CA PHE A 521 25.50 -4.68 7.14
C PHE A 521 25.00 -3.30 7.55
N ARG A 522 25.68 -2.22 7.12
CA ARG A 522 25.44 -0.85 7.61
C ARG A 522 24.86 0.06 6.53
N PRO A 523 23.53 0.13 6.37
CA PRO A 523 22.92 0.96 5.35
C PRO A 523 23.01 2.46 5.67
N ASP A 524 22.89 3.28 4.62
CA ASP A 524 22.68 4.73 4.70
C ASP A 524 21.23 5.07 5.01
N LEU A 525 20.30 4.26 4.50
CA LEU A 525 18.85 4.45 4.56
C LEU A 525 18.16 3.15 4.99
N VAL A 526 17.19 3.22 5.91
CA VAL A 526 16.37 2.07 6.31
C VAL A 526 14.88 2.42 6.21
N ALA A 527 14.11 1.68 5.42
CA ALA A 527 12.65 1.82 5.39
C ALA A 527 11.96 0.92 6.42
N LEU A 528 11.00 1.49 7.13
CA LEU A 528 10.17 0.85 8.16
C LEU A 528 8.69 1.16 7.91
N SER A 529 7.80 0.19 8.14
CA SER A 529 6.34 0.36 8.14
C SER A 529 5.72 -0.95 8.68
N LYS A 530 4.59 -1.41 8.15
CA LYS A 530 3.83 -2.61 8.60
C LYS A 530 3.74 -2.65 10.12
N ALA A 531 4.60 -3.41 10.79
CA ALA A 531 4.65 -3.52 12.25
C ALA A 531 4.66 -2.17 12.98
N LEU A 532 5.20 -1.10 12.38
CA LEU A 532 5.14 0.25 12.95
C LEU A 532 3.71 0.71 13.27
N SER A 533 2.71 0.25 12.52
CA SER A 533 1.31 0.61 12.73
C SER A 533 0.65 -0.10 13.90
N ASP A 534 1.25 -1.19 14.38
CA ASP A 534 0.67 -2.11 15.36
C ASP A 534 -0.75 -2.58 14.97
N GLY A 535 -1.05 -2.59 13.67
CA GLY A 535 -2.36 -2.95 13.14
C GLY A 535 -3.47 -1.92 13.40
N LEU A 536 -3.13 -0.68 13.79
CA LEU A 536 -4.09 0.37 14.14
C LEU A 536 -4.24 1.43 13.04
N VAL A 537 -3.16 2.15 12.70
CA VAL A 537 -3.19 3.28 11.75
C VAL A 537 -2.01 3.26 10.77
N PRO A 538 -2.19 3.69 9.51
CA PRO A 538 -1.11 3.72 8.53
C PRO A 538 0.04 4.62 8.99
N ILE A 539 1.25 4.08 8.99
CA ILE A 539 2.49 4.80 9.30
C ILE A 539 3.69 4.06 8.67
N GLY A 540 4.70 4.82 8.31
CA GLY A 540 6.00 4.36 7.88
C GLY A 540 7.08 5.39 8.21
N ALA A 541 8.33 5.03 7.99
CA ALA A 541 9.48 5.90 8.21
C ALA A 541 10.64 5.48 7.31
N VAL A 542 11.47 6.45 6.92
CA VAL A 542 12.84 6.20 6.45
C VAL A 542 13.81 6.75 7.47
N LEU A 543 14.73 5.93 7.93
CA LEU A 543 15.76 6.33 8.87
C LEU A 543 17.05 6.56 8.11
N THR A 544 17.77 7.64 8.42
CA THR A 544 18.99 8.03 7.71
C THR A 544 20.04 8.59 8.67
N SER A 545 21.30 8.52 8.25
CA SER A 545 22.39 9.19 8.97
C SER A 545 22.23 10.71 8.91
N ALA A 546 22.78 11.41 9.91
CA ALA A 546 22.80 12.87 9.93
C ALA A 546 23.58 13.44 8.73
N GLU A 547 24.63 12.74 8.29
CA GLU A 547 25.45 13.14 7.13
C GLU A 547 24.63 13.09 5.82
N VAL A 548 23.92 11.98 5.58
CA VAL A 548 23.07 11.83 4.39
C VAL A 548 21.95 12.88 4.41
N PHE A 549 21.32 13.13 5.56
CA PHE A 549 20.32 14.18 5.66
C PHE A 549 20.89 15.58 5.41
N ALA A 550 22.06 15.90 5.97
CA ALA A 550 22.72 17.18 5.73
C ALA A 550 23.10 17.35 4.25
N GLN A 551 23.57 16.28 3.59
CA GLN A 551 23.85 16.28 2.16
C GLN A 551 22.59 16.57 1.35
N MET A 552 21.48 15.89 1.65
CA MET A 552 20.18 16.12 1.01
C MET A 552 19.69 17.56 1.22
N ALA A 553 19.73 18.06 2.45
CA ALA A 553 19.27 19.40 2.80
C ALA A 553 20.10 20.50 2.13
N SER A 554 21.39 20.25 1.91
CA SER A 554 22.27 21.16 1.17
C SER A 554 21.99 21.14 -0.34
N ALA A 555 21.70 19.97 -0.92
CA ALA A 555 21.52 19.82 -2.36
C ALA A 555 20.11 20.19 -2.83
N ALA A 556 19.09 19.85 -2.04
CA ALA A 556 17.67 20.02 -2.35
C ALA A 556 16.88 20.43 -1.09
N PRO A 557 17.03 21.68 -0.61
CA PRO A 557 16.46 22.13 0.66
C PRO A 557 14.93 21.99 0.71
N ASP A 558 14.22 22.31 -0.38
CA ASP A 558 12.77 22.22 -0.45
C ASP A 558 12.29 20.76 -0.38
N MET A 559 12.97 19.85 -1.07
CA MET A 559 12.66 18.41 -1.00
C MET A 559 12.96 17.86 0.39
N ALA A 560 14.10 18.23 1.00
CA ALA A 560 14.44 17.82 2.35
C ALA A 560 13.39 18.30 3.37
N HIS A 561 12.93 19.54 3.21
CA HIS A 561 11.84 20.09 4.03
C HIS A 561 10.53 19.33 3.79
N TRP A 562 10.15 19.05 2.55
CA TRP A 562 8.94 18.30 2.23
C TRP A 562 8.97 16.88 2.84
N LEU A 563 10.06 16.13 2.63
CA LEU A 563 10.25 14.77 3.15
C LEU A 563 10.22 14.69 4.68
N ARG A 564 10.62 15.76 5.39
CA ARG A 564 10.55 15.82 6.86
C ARG A 564 9.16 16.11 7.40
N ASN A 565 8.28 16.72 6.61
CA ASN A 565 7.05 17.33 7.11
C ASN A 565 5.76 16.76 6.54
N HIS A 566 5.74 16.36 5.27
CA HIS A 566 4.50 16.01 4.56
C HIS A 566 3.72 14.84 5.19
N TYR A 567 4.38 13.91 5.88
CA TYR A 567 3.70 12.77 6.53
C TYR A 567 3.79 12.78 8.06
N ARG A 568 4.05 13.92 8.68
CA ARG A 568 4.05 14.03 10.15
C ARG A 568 2.62 13.88 10.68
N ASN A 569 2.40 12.89 11.54
CA ASN A 569 1.11 12.67 12.20
C ASN A 569 1.38 12.24 13.65
N ASP A 570 1.13 13.14 14.61
CA ASP A 570 1.50 12.91 16.02
C ASP A 570 0.62 11.84 16.70
N MET A 571 -0.63 11.63 16.25
CA MET A 571 -1.44 10.51 16.72
C MET A 571 -0.78 9.18 16.31
N ALA A 572 -0.48 9.00 15.03
CA ALA A 572 0.14 7.78 14.53
C ALA A 572 1.52 7.56 15.15
N ALA A 573 2.31 8.63 15.32
CA ALA A 573 3.62 8.55 15.94
C ALA A 573 3.55 8.14 17.42
N GLY A 574 2.59 8.68 18.18
CA GLY A 574 2.40 8.32 19.59
C GLY A 574 1.94 6.88 19.78
N LEU A 575 1.08 6.38 18.90
CA LEU A 575 0.66 4.97 18.87
C LEU A 575 1.85 4.05 18.56
N ALA A 576 2.64 4.36 17.52
CA ALA A 576 3.81 3.58 17.14
C ALA A 576 4.87 3.55 18.25
N ARG A 577 5.12 4.71 18.90
CA ARG A 577 6.04 4.82 20.04
C ARG A 577 5.60 3.91 21.19
N ALA A 578 4.33 4.01 21.59
CA ALA A 578 3.78 3.20 22.67
C ALA A 578 3.85 1.69 22.36
N ALA A 579 3.61 1.30 21.10
CA ALA A 579 3.72 -0.08 20.66
C ALA A 579 5.17 -0.60 20.73
N LEU A 580 6.15 0.19 20.29
CA LEU A 580 7.58 -0.19 20.38
C LEU A 580 8.04 -0.33 21.84
N GLU A 581 7.70 0.61 22.70
CA GLU A 581 8.04 0.57 24.13
C GLU A 581 7.37 -0.60 24.87
N ALA A 582 6.15 -0.98 24.46
CA ALA A 582 5.49 -2.19 24.96
C ALA A 582 6.20 -3.45 24.44
N ALA A 583 6.49 -3.52 23.14
CA ALA A 583 7.16 -4.66 22.54
C ALA A 583 8.54 -4.93 23.14
N GLU A 584 9.35 -3.91 23.42
CA GLU A 584 10.68 -4.11 24.03
C GLU A 584 10.63 -4.82 25.39
N ARG A 585 9.54 -4.64 26.13
CA ARG A 585 9.33 -5.28 27.44
C ARG A 585 8.72 -6.68 27.34
N ASP A 586 8.12 -7.03 26.20
CA ASP A 586 7.28 -8.22 26.07
C ASP A 586 7.59 -9.03 24.79
N ARG A 587 8.77 -9.67 24.78
CA ARG A 587 9.23 -10.59 23.71
C ARG A 587 9.58 -11.99 24.21
N HIS A 588 9.19 -12.34 25.44
CA HIS A 588 9.67 -13.56 26.11
C HIS A 588 9.32 -14.87 25.39
N GLY A 589 8.24 -14.90 24.61
CA GLY A 589 7.81 -16.09 23.85
C GLY A 589 8.41 -16.23 22.44
N ALA A 590 9.17 -15.27 21.94
CA ALA A 590 9.59 -15.23 20.54
C ALA A 590 10.47 -16.43 20.12
N ALA A 591 11.37 -16.88 21.01
CA ALA A 591 12.24 -18.03 20.77
C ALA A 591 11.44 -19.34 20.66
N ASP A 592 10.45 -19.54 21.55
CA ASP A 592 9.58 -20.72 21.54
C ASP A 592 8.69 -20.75 20.29
N ILE A 593 8.16 -19.60 19.88
CA ILE A 593 7.41 -19.47 18.62
C ILE A 593 8.32 -19.82 17.42
N ALA A 594 9.58 -19.39 17.42
CA ALA A 594 10.52 -19.71 16.35
C ALA A 594 10.82 -21.21 16.29
N ALA A 595 10.99 -21.87 17.43
CA ALA A 595 11.16 -23.32 17.52
C ALA A 595 9.90 -24.08 17.05
N ALA A 596 8.70 -23.60 17.41
CA ALA A 596 7.44 -24.17 16.95
C ALA A 596 7.24 -24.00 15.44
N MET A 597 7.61 -22.85 14.87
CA MET A 597 7.57 -22.60 13.43
C MET A 597 8.50 -23.58 12.69
N GLU A 598 9.74 -23.74 13.15
CA GLU A 598 10.69 -24.70 12.59
C GLU A 598 10.12 -26.13 12.62
N ALA A 599 9.56 -26.55 13.76
CA ALA A 599 8.94 -27.86 13.91
C ALA A 599 7.75 -28.06 12.95
N MET A 600 6.87 -27.07 12.83
CA MET A 600 5.74 -27.07 11.89
C MET A 600 6.20 -27.21 10.44
N LEU A 601 7.14 -26.36 10.00
CA LEU A 601 7.62 -26.34 8.62
C LEU A 601 8.33 -27.64 8.26
N ARG A 602 9.22 -28.13 9.13
CA ARG A 602 9.92 -29.41 8.95
C ARG A 602 8.94 -30.58 8.85
N ARG A 603 7.88 -30.57 9.65
CA ARG A 603 6.85 -31.60 9.64
C ARG A 603 6.01 -31.54 8.35
N ALA A 604 5.56 -30.35 7.95
CA ALA A 604 4.81 -30.14 6.72
C ALA A 604 5.61 -30.58 5.48
N ALA A 605 6.92 -30.31 5.44
CA ALA A 605 7.80 -30.65 4.32
C ALA A 605 7.99 -32.15 4.07
N ARG A 606 7.54 -33.03 4.99
CA ARG A 606 7.50 -34.49 4.76
C ARG A 606 6.41 -34.89 3.76
N SER A 607 5.41 -34.03 3.55
CA SER A 607 4.37 -34.28 2.55
C SER A 607 4.92 -34.12 1.14
N PRO A 608 4.56 -35.01 0.19
CA PRO A 608 5.00 -34.91 -1.21
C PRO A 608 4.44 -33.68 -1.93
N LEU A 609 3.53 -32.94 -1.31
CA LEU A 609 3.02 -31.66 -1.80
C LEU A 609 4.09 -30.56 -1.82
N PHE A 610 5.11 -30.67 -0.96
CA PHE A 610 6.13 -29.65 -0.81
C PHE A 610 7.49 -30.16 -1.30
N ALA A 611 8.28 -29.27 -1.91
CA ALA A 611 9.69 -29.54 -2.20
C ALA A 611 10.60 -29.25 -1.00
N GLY A 612 10.12 -28.45 -0.04
CA GLY A 612 10.87 -28.04 1.13
C GLY A 612 10.28 -26.78 1.76
N TYR A 613 11.07 -26.11 2.59
CA TYR A 613 10.72 -24.84 3.20
C TYR A 613 11.94 -23.91 3.29
N ARG A 614 11.67 -22.64 3.54
CA ARG A 614 12.67 -21.63 3.92
C ARG A 614 12.20 -20.96 5.21
N ARG A 615 13.14 -20.56 6.05
CA ARG A 615 12.86 -19.82 7.28
C ARG A 615 14.01 -18.89 7.62
N VAL A 616 13.70 -17.67 8.03
CA VAL A 616 14.63 -16.73 8.65
C VAL A 616 13.93 -16.12 9.85
N GLY A 617 14.42 -16.36 11.07
CA GLY A 617 13.74 -15.97 12.30
C GLY A 617 12.28 -16.46 12.34
N LEU A 618 11.35 -15.52 12.53
CA LEU A 618 9.90 -15.71 12.55
C LEU A 618 9.25 -15.44 11.19
N LEU A 619 9.98 -15.55 10.09
CA LEU A 619 9.46 -15.54 8.73
C LEU A 619 9.67 -16.92 8.10
N GLY A 620 8.60 -17.56 7.62
CA GLY A 620 8.62 -18.90 7.06
C GLY A 620 7.86 -19.05 5.74
N ARG A 621 8.32 -19.97 4.88
CA ARG A 621 7.76 -20.22 3.55
C ARG A 621 7.77 -21.71 3.22
N LEU A 622 6.61 -22.29 2.90
CA LEU A 622 6.51 -23.66 2.36
C LEU A 622 6.55 -23.68 0.83
N VAL A 623 7.54 -24.33 0.23
CA VAL A 623 7.70 -24.36 -1.23
C VAL A 623 6.92 -25.54 -1.81
N LEU A 624 5.95 -25.26 -2.69
CA LEU A 624 5.18 -26.31 -3.38
C LEU A 624 6.08 -27.13 -4.31
N SER A 625 5.81 -28.43 -4.41
CA SER A 625 6.56 -29.35 -5.24
C SER A 625 6.35 -29.07 -6.73
N PRO A 626 7.41 -29.08 -7.57
CA PRO A 626 7.28 -29.11 -9.03
C PRO A 626 6.37 -30.22 -9.56
N ARG A 627 6.25 -31.34 -8.84
CA ARG A 627 5.33 -32.42 -9.20
C ARG A 627 3.87 -32.04 -8.98
N ALA A 628 3.60 -31.11 -8.06
CA ALA A 628 2.26 -30.64 -7.72
C ALA A 628 1.77 -29.55 -8.69
N ILE A 629 2.62 -28.60 -9.07
CA ILE A 629 2.24 -27.40 -9.84
C ILE A 629 2.97 -27.22 -11.18
N GLY A 630 3.87 -28.15 -11.55
CA GLY A 630 4.77 -28.01 -12.70
C GLY A 630 6.11 -27.40 -12.34
N ALA A 631 7.15 -27.60 -13.17
CA ALA A 631 8.50 -27.14 -12.90
C ALA A 631 8.68 -25.61 -13.00
N ARG A 632 7.87 -24.95 -13.83
CA ARG A 632 7.86 -23.50 -14.02
C ARG A 632 6.40 -23.02 -14.10
N PRO A 633 5.67 -23.05 -12.97
CA PRO A 633 4.28 -22.60 -12.96
C PRO A 633 4.21 -21.10 -13.24
N ARG A 634 3.14 -20.66 -13.92
CA ARG A 634 2.79 -19.24 -13.93
C ARG A 634 2.51 -18.78 -12.48
N PRO A 635 2.93 -17.59 -12.04
CA PRO A 635 2.69 -17.07 -10.69
C PRO A 635 1.22 -17.10 -10.28
N SER A 636 0.30 -16.83 -11.22
CA SER A 636 -1.15 -16.91 -10.97
C SER A 636 -1.61 -18.32 -10.58
N VAL A 637 -1.06 -19.36 -11.23
CA VAL A 637 -1.35 -20.77 -10.92
C VAL A 637 -0.79 -21.13 -9.55
N GLN A 638 0.46 -20.74 -9.27
CA GLN A 638 1.09 -20.97 -7.98
C GLN A 638 0.30 -20.27 -6.85
N ASN A 639 0.01 -18.98 -6.99
CA ASN A 639 -0.76 -18.20 -6.02
C ASN A 639 -2.12 -18.81 -5.73
N TYR A 640 -2.79 -19.32 -6.77
CA TYR A 640 -4.08 -19.98 -6.62
C TYR A 640 -3.95 -21.30 -5.84
N ALA A 641 -2.99 -22.15 -6.20
CA ALA A 641 -2.74 -23.41 -5.50
C ALA A 641 -2.42 -23.17 -4.01
N GLU A 642 -1.57 -22.19 -3.71
CA GLU A 642 -1.24 -21.82 -2.33
C GLU A 642 -2.47 -21.31 -1.56
N ALA A 643 -3.33 -20.53 -2.20
CA ALA A 643 -4.56 -20.03 -1.59
C ALA A 643 -5.55 -21.17 -1.27
N VAL A 644 -5.60 -22.23 -2.09
CA VAL A 644 -6.40 -23.44 -1.80
C VAL A 644 -5.87 -24.17 -0.56
N VAL A 645 -4.55 -24.30 -0.42
CA VAL A 645 -3.95 -24.93 0.78
C VAL A 645 -4.21 -24.06 2.02
N ALA A 646 -4.05 -22.74 1.92
CA ALA A 646 -4.36 -21.82 3.02
C ALA A 646 -5.83 -21.90 3.46
N ARG A 647 -6.77 -22.04 2.51
CA ARG A 647 -8.17 -22.31 2.83
C ARG A 647 -8.36 -23.60 3.60
N LEU A 648 -7.66 -24.67 3.22
CA LEU A 648 -7.75 -25.96 3.90
C LEU A 648 -7.20 -25.87 5.32
N ILE A 649 -6.09 -25.14 5.53
CA ILE A 649 -5.55 -24.81 6.85
C ILE A 649 -6.61 -24.07 7.68
N GLY A 650 -7.19 -22.99 7.15
CA GLY A 650 -8.24 -22.23 7.84
C GLY A 650 -9.45 -23.10 8.19
N LYS A 651 -9.87 -24.00 7.29
CA LYS A 651 -11.02 -24.89 7.51
C LYS A 651 -10.75 -25.99 8.53
N ARG A 652 -9.54 -26.56 8.56
CA ARG A 652 -9.22 -27.75 9.37
C ARG A 652 -8.57 -27.41 10.69
N CYS A 653 -7.61 -26.48 10.67
CA CYS A 653 -6.82 -26.10 11.84
C CYS A 653 -7.31 -24.82 12.51
N GLY A 654 -8.22 -24.07 11.85
CA GLY A 654 -8.58 -22.75 12.37
C GLY A 654 -7.39 -21.80 12.41
N ALA A 655 -6.50 -21.84 11.41
CA ALA A 655 -5.36 -20.92 11.34
C ALA A 655 -5.41 -20.08 10.06
N ILE A 656 -5.06 -18.80 10.15
CA ILE A 656 -4.93 -17.88 9.01
C ILE A 656 -3.46 -17.76 8.65
N THR A 657 -3.16 -17.81 7.36
CA THR A 657 -1.82 -17.76 6.80
C THR A 657 -1.80 -16.80 5.61
N LEU A 658 -0.64 -16.24 5.27
CA LEU A 658 -0.48 -15.45 4.06
C LEU A 658 -0.17 -16.40 2.90
N GLN A 659 -1.21 -17.10 2.43
CA GLN A 659 -1.04 -18.25 1.56
C GLN A 659 -0.08 -19.28 2.22
N MET A 660 1.03 -19.65 1.58
CA MET A 660 2.03 -20.55 2.13
C MET A 660 3.20 -19.82 2.81
N ARG A 661 2.93 -18.63 3.37
CA ARG A 661 3.85 -17.80 4.16
C ARG A 661 3.33 -17.66 5.59
N PHE A 662 4.26 -17.68 6.54
CA PHE A 662 4.01 -17.60 7.98
C PHE A 662 4.84 -16.47 8.57
N ALA A 663 4.18 -15.57 9.29
CA ALA A 663 4.76 -14.41 9.95
C ALA A 663 3.89 -14.08 11.18
N PRO A 664 3.97 -14.88 12.27
CA PRO A 664 3.18 -14.67 13.50
C PRO A 664 3.55 -13.34 14.18
N SER A 665 2.94 -12.95 15.30
CA SER A 665 3.45 -11.82 16.09
C SER A 665 4.91 -12.06 16.56
N THR A 666 5.71 -11.01 16.71
CA THR A 666 7.08 -11.06 17.29
C THR A 666 7.11 -10.70 18.78
N ALA A 667 6.05 -10.06 19.26
CA ALA A 667 5.91 -9.58 20.62
C ALA A 667 4.46 -9.75 21.09
N GLY A 668 4.18 -9.42 22.35
CA GLY A 668 2.85 -9.50 22.92
C GLY A 668 2.48 -10.91 23.43
N ASP A 669 1.31 -10.97 24.04
CA ASP A 669 0.71 -12.21 24.52
C ASP A 669 0.14 -13.05 23.37
N GLY A 670 0.26 -14.38 23.46
CA GLY A 670 -0.31 -15.30 22.47
C GLY A 670 0.63 -16.41 22.00
N ALA A 671 1.83 -16.51 22.59
CA ALA A 671 2.77 -17.59 22.26
C ALA A 671 2.14 -19.00 22.40
N PRO A 672 1.39 -19.34 23.47
CA PRO A 672 0.76 -20.66 23.59
C PRO A 672 -0.19 -20.97 22.44
N GLU A 673 -1.04 -20.03 22.04
CA GLU A 673 -2.02 -20.15 20.96
C GLU A 673 -1.32 -20.31 19.61
N LEU A 674 -0.27 -19.54 19.34
CA LEU A 674 0.54 -19.65 18.13
C LEU A 674 1.23 -21.00 18.04
N ILE A 675 1.87 -21.45 19.13
CA ILE A 675 2.58 -22.73 19.20
C ILE A 675 1.61 -23.89 18.97
N ALA A 676 0.45 -23.88 19.63
CA ALA A 676 -0.57 -24.90 19.46
C ALA A 676 -1.10 -24.95 18.02
N ALA A 677 -1.41 -23.79 17.42
CA ALA A 677 -1.87 -23.71 16.05
C ALA A 677 -0.81 -24.22 15.05
N MET A 678 0.47 -23.85 15.23
CA MET A 678 1.55 -24.33 14.38
C MET A 678 1.74 -25.85 14.47
N ALA A 679 1.62 -26.43 15.67
CA ALA A 679 1.68 -27.88 15.85
C ALA A 679 0.54 -28.60 15.09
N GLU A 680 -0.68 -28.06 15.17
CA GLU A 680 -1.84 -28.60 14.45
C GLU A 680 -1.68 -28.47 12.92
N VAL A 681 -1.24 -27.30 12.44
CA VAL A 681 -0.98 -27.05 11.01
C VAL A 681 0.07 -28.00 10.47
N GLY A 682 1.19 -28.19 11.18
CA GLY A 682 2.24 -29.13 10.78
C GLY A 682 1.72 -30.57 10.68
N ALA A 683 0.93 -31.02 11.65
CA ALA A 683 0.33 -32.35 11.66
C ALA A 683 -0.69 -32.55 10.52
N PHE A 684 -1.48 -31.52 10.23
CA PHE A 684 -2.44 -31.54 9.13
C PHE A 684 -1.74 -31.61 7.77
N LEU A 685 -0.75 -30.76 7.53
CA LEU A 685 -0.06 -30.67 6.25
C LEU A 685 0.78 -31.92 5.94
N GLU A 686 1.40 -32.53 6.95
CA GLU A 686 2.12 -33.81 6.82
C GLU A 686 1.23 -34.91 6.23
N ARG A 687 -0.07 -34.92 6.60
CA ARG A 687 -1.04 -35.94 6.19
C ARG A 687 -1.93 -35.51 5.03
N LEU A 688 -1.79 -34.28 4.52
CA LEU A 688 -2.67 -33.74 3.48
C LEU A 688 -2.38 -34.43 2.13
N PRO A 689 -3.30 -35.26 1.59
CA PRO A 689 -3.04 -35.93 0.32
C PRO A 689 -3.32 -34.98 -0.84
N ARG A 690 -2.54 -35.12 -1.91
CA ARG A 690 -2.68 -34.30 -3.13
C ARG A 690 -4.10 -34.29 -3.70
N TRP A 691 -4.76 -35.43 -3.73
CA TRP A 691 -6.15 -35.56 -4.18
C TRP A 691 -7.11 -34.63 -3.42
N THR A 692 -6.88 -34.35 -2.13
CA THR A 692 -7.73 -33.41 -1.38
C THR A 692 -7.57 -31.98 -1.91
N VAL A 693 -6.35 -31.59 -2.28
CA VAL A 693 -6.08 -30.28 -2.87
C VAL A 693 -6.76 -30.19 -4.24
N ASP A 694 -6.54 -31.18 -5.11
CA ASP A 694 -7.11 -31.22 -6.47
C ASP A 694 -8.64 -31.18 -6.45
N ARG A 695 -9.28 -32.01 -5.60
CA ARG A 695 -10.74 -32.02 -5.42
C ARG A 695 -11.26 -30.68 -4.90
N THR A 696 -10.53 -30.04 -3.98
CA THR A 696 -10.94 -28.73 -3.43
C THR A 696 -10.82 -27.64 -4.48
N THR A 697 -9.76 -27.66 -5.29
CA THR A 697 -9.59 -26.79 -6.45
C THR A 697 -10.76 -26.91 -7.41
N LEU A 698 -11.11 -28.14 -7.83
CA LEU A 698 -12.22 -28.39 -8.74
C LEU A 698 -13.56 -27.90 -8.18
N GLY A 699 -13.86 -28.23 -6.92
CA GLY A 699 -15.10 -27.79 -6.26
C GLY A 699 -15.19 -26.26 -6.12
N SER A 700 -14.05 -25.57 -5.99
CA SER A 700 -14.01 -24.10 -5.88
C SER A 700 -14.26 -23.41 -7.21
N LEU A 701 -13.74 -23.98 -8.30
CA LEU A 701 -14.03 -23.53 -9.67
C LEU A 701 -15.53 -23.64 -9.97
N LEU A 702 -16.15 -24.79 -9.67
CA LEU A 702 -17.59 -25.01 -9.85
C LEU A 702 -18.44 -24.05 -9.00
N GLY A 703 -18.10 -23.87 -7.71
CA GLY A 703 -18.82 -22.96 -6.82
C GLY A 703 -18.72 -21.48 -7.22
N THR A 704 -17.72 -21.11 -8.01
CA THR A 704 -17.54 -19.73 -8.50
C THR A 704 -18.53 -19.38 -9.61
N ALA A 705 -18.87 -20.32 -10.49
CA ALA A 705 -19.90 -20.13 -11.50
C ALA A 705 -21.27 -19.76 -10.87
N GLY A 706 -21.66 -20.45 -9.78
CA GLY A 706 -22.89 -20.13 -9.04
C GLY A 706 -22.90 -18.72 -8.42
N ARG A 707 -21.76 -18.24 -7.90
CA ARG A 707 -21.63 -16.88 -7.35
C ARG A 707 -21.70 -15.80 -8.43
N GLU A 708 -21.14 -16.05 -9.62
CA GLU A 708 -21.23 -15.11 -10.74
C GLU A 708 -22.68 -14.94 -11.23
N ILE A 709 -23.45 -16.02 -11.27
CA ILE A 709 -24.90 -15.98 -11.56
C ILE A 709 -25.62 -15.10 -10.53
N ALA A 710 -25.34 -15.29 -9.24
CA ALA A 710 -25.99 -14.53 -8.18
C ALA A 710 -25.60 -13.03 -8.18
N ALA A 711 -24.35 -12.71 -8.53
CA ALA A 711 -23.91 -11.33 -8.75
C ALA A 711 -24.60 -10.69 -9.96
N ALA A 712 -24.87 -11.46 -11.02
CA ALA A 712 -25.67 -10.98 -12.16
C ALA A 712 -27.10 -10.65 -11.75
N VAL A 713 -27.75 -11.48 -10.91
CA VAL A 713 -29.10 -11.20 -10.38
C VAL A 713 -29.13 -9.90 -9.55
N LEU A 714 -28.10 -9.65 -8.73
CA LEU A 714 -28.00 -8.39 -7.98
C LEU A 714 -27.79 -7.18 -8.89
N ARG A 715 -26.97 -7.30 -9.95
CA ARG A 715 -26.80 -6.25 -10.97
C ARG A 715 -28.12 -5.92 -11.67
N VAL A 716 -28.89 -6.95 -12.02
CA VAL A 716 -30.22 -6.78 -12.61
C VAL A 716 -31.13 -6.01 -11.64
N ARG A 717 -31.16 -6.38 -10.35
CA ARG A 717 -31.94 -5.64 -9.33
C ARG A 717 -31.55 -4.17 -9.20
N GLU A 718 -30.26 -3.83 -9.30
CA GLU A 718 -29.80 -2.43 -9.25
C GLU A 718 -30.07 -1.65 -10.54
N THR A 719 -30.09 -2.33 -11.68
CA THR A 719 -30.47 -1.71 -12.97
C THR A 719 -31.89 -1.17 -12.94
N TYR A 720 -32.76 -1.75 -12.10
CA TYR A 720 -34.13 -1.27 -11.86
C TYR A 720 -34.24 -0.23 -10.73
N GLY A 721 -33.11 0.21 -10.16
CA GLY A 721 -33.02 1.17 -9.06
C GLY A 721 -33.40 0.56 -7.70
N ASP A 722 -32.73 0.98 -6.62
CA ASP A 722 -33.12 0.61 -5.24
C ASP A 722 -34.51 1.14 -4.84
N ARG A 723 -35.20 1.85 -5.75
CA ARG A 723 -36.61 2.24 -5.66
C ARG A 723 -37.50 1.01 -5.89
N LYS A 724 -37.87 0.34 -4.80
CA LYS A 724 -39.17 -0.35 -4.75
C LYS A 724 -40.25 0.68 -5.06
N ASP A 725 -40.66 0.79 -6.32
CA ASP A 725 -41.97 1.26 -6.79
C ASP A 725 -42.10 1.20 -8.33
N ARG A 726 -41.59 0.12 -8.93
CA ARG A 726 -42.17 -0.38 -10.18
C ARG A 726 -42.56 -1.83 -9.93
N THR A 727 -43.82 -1.99 -9.53
CA THR A 727 -44.59 -3.20 -9.70
C THR A 727 -44.40 -3.68 -11.14
N LEU A 728 -43.71 -4.81 -11.30
CA LEU A 728 -43.97 -5.68 -12.42
C LEU A 728 -45.21 -6.47 -12.01
N ASP A 729 -46.38 -5.98 -12.43
CA ASP A 729 -47.53 -6.86 -12.71
C ASP A 729 -47.17 -7.83 -13.83
#